data_AF-A0A7C1W3Q9-F1
#
_entry.id   AF-A0A7C1W3Q9-F1
#
_cell.length_a   1.000
_cell.length_b   1.000
_cell.length_c   1.000
_cell.angle_alpha   90.00
_cell.angle_beta   90.00
_cell.angle_gamma   90.00
#
_symmetry.space_group_name_H-M   'P 1'
#
loop_
_entity.id
_entity.type
_entity.pdbx_description
1 polymer ?
#
loop_
_entity_poly.entity_id
_entity_poly.type
_entity_poly.pdbx_seq_one_letter_code
_entity_poly.pdbx_strand_id
1 'polypeptide(L)'
;MKKMLFIFLISFISLIGGRLAFTRTMDNYCAVPPFISAQGPPLVMLLMGRDHKLYYEAYNDASDLDEDGLLDVGYKHSIDYYGYFDPYKCYKYEGSGTAAKFVPTRTTSNKYCGGEGEWSGNFLNWLSMSRMDVLRKVLYGGYRSTDSSSETVLEGGYIPQDAHSWGKEYFGDDTRLLTPFDPPSGSCTIPTTPVSWDKTGEILFVIYDDDQSGVYGNNHEELLNSYSLCHYSSHSYITEMDTTNNYTNTDRIETGNYLLVAEFEATSAGTWQFAIDSDDGSEVEIDGIVVANYYGGHWFCWCYDHSGSINLSTGWHRIIVRLRENQGDDGVIVWYKKPGDTAWTKFGSSTLNIRAPNIDDACRLKTRDFIVTGEPASGGGTVECERHLFCVTSTSEGAPHRIRVLLNKSNRIWEWATKERPVCDNSLGTPDGEYYVRVKVCDSSVGVETNCKQYPNGNYKPIGLLQKFGEGDGTKVCSVSYKSCNTDSDCGTGEGFCVDKAKLYFGLITGSYTKNLSGGVLRKNIWSISDEINSQTGIFQSSENVEGNIILTLDRLKTVGFRYSDYSYQGSYTCGWITTHPLNEGECRMWGNPIAEMIYETLRYFAGKGSPTSEFTYSGSNDTGLLLPKPDWGIRKGGNTLQPPELFPWCSKPSIVIISDINPSYDSDTVPGSSFESYSGDLSDLDVSDLAKTIGDEEGISNANYFIGESNGVYDFICSSKNVSDLGKVRGLCPEEPTKQGSYYSAALAYYGHTEFKNNFADPTKAENVTTYSVALSSPVPEIKIQVGEHTVTLVPVGKSVSGCLNVYNYCAQKC
;
A
#
# COMPACT_ATOMS: atom_id res chain seq x y z
N MET A 1 2.01 -62.71 -62.79
CA MET A 1 1.99 -61.71 -63.89
C MET A 1 0.55 -61.26 -64.15
N LYS A 2 0.32 -59.94 -64.08
CA LYS A 2 -0.66 -59.09 -64.80
C LYS A 2 -2.17 -59.45 -64.68
N LYS A 3 -2.99 -58.64 -64.00
CA LYS A 3 -3.46 -57.25 -64.27
C LYS A 3 -4.71 -57.19 -65.18
N MET A 4 -5.67 -56.36 -64.72
CA MET A 4 -6.77 -55.68 -65.44
C MET A 4 -8.11 -56.41 -65.58
N LEU A 5 -9.04 -56.09 -64.66
CA LEU A 5 -10.49 -56.05 -64.95
C LEU A 5 -11.20 -55.16 -63.91
N PHE A 6 -11.33 -53.85 -64.14
CA PHE A 6 -12.30 -53.00 -63.40
C PHE A 6 -12.42 -51.57 -63.97
N ILE A 7 -12.67 -51.41 -65.27
CA ILE A 7 -13.07 -50.12 -65.86
C ILE A 7 -14.02 -50.41 -67.02
N PHE A 8 -15.33 -50.54 -66.78
CA PHE A 8 -16.38 -50.38 -67.81
C PHE A 8 -17.80 -50.40 -67.20
N LEU A 9 -18.03 -49.63 -66.13
CA LEU A 9 -19.39 -49.43 -65.59
C LEU A 9 -19.64 -47.98 -65.15
N ILE A 10 -19.08 -47.01 -65.88
CA ILE A 10 -19.30 -45.58 -65.65
C ILE A 10 -19.39 -44.90 -67.02
N SER A 11 -20.54 -44.95 -67.71
CA SER A 11 -20.83 -43.97 -68.80
C SER A 11 -22.25 -43.98 -69.38
N PHE A 12 -23.30 -44.54 -68.75
CA PHE A 12 -24.61 -44.59 -69.44
C PHE A 12 -25.87 -44.46 -68.56
N ILE A 13 -25.83 -43.70 -67.46
CA ILE A 13 -27.06 -43.21 -66.80
C ILE A 13 -26.82 -41.77 -66.36
N SER A 14 -26.79 -40.86 -67.33
CA SER A 14 -26.84 -39.42 -67.09
C SER A 14 -27.79 -38.85 -68.13
N LEU A 15 -29.10 -38.87 -67.85
CA LEU A 15 -30.09 -37.90 -68.33
C LEU A 15 -31.50 -38.28 -67.83
N ILE A 16 -32.12 -37.30 -67.14
CA ILE A 16 -33.56 -37.10 -66.84
C ILE A 16 -34.09 -37.62 -65.49
N GLY A 17 -34.38 -36.67 -64.59
CA GLY A 17 -35.73 -36.59 -64.00
C GLY A 17 -35.88 -36.53 -62.47
N GLY A 18 -35.75 -35.33 -61.88
CA GLY A 18 -36.57 -34.89 -60.74
C GLY A 18 -35.98 -35.03 -59.33
N ARG A 19 -35.21 -34.02 -58.86
CA ARG A 19 -35.01 -33.80 -57.41
C ARG A 19 -35.88 -32.64 -56.95
N LEU A 20 -36.63 -32.87 -55.88
CA LEU A 20 -37.33 -31.86 -55.09
C LEU A 20 -36.33 -30.77 -54.67
N ALA A 21 -36.64 -29.52 -55.03
CA ALA A 21 -35.89 -28.35 -54.59
C ALA A 21 -36.30 -28.04 -53.14
N PHE A 22 -35.43 -28.35 -52.18
CA PHE A 22 -35.40 -27.63 -50.91
C PHE A 22 -34.61 -26.35 -51.13
N THR A 23 -35.21 -25.21 -50.81
CA THR A 23 -34.49 -23.93 -50.78
C THR A 23 -33.44 -24.01 -49.67
N ARG A 24 -32.18 -23.66 -49.97
CA ARG A 24 -31.09 -23.63 -48.98
C ARG A 24 -30.96 -22.21 -48.43
N THR A 25 -31.13 -22.05 -47.12
CA THR A 25 -30.82 -20.81 -46.39
C THR A 25 -29.32 -20.76 -46.04
N MET A 26 -28.82 -19.56 -45.70
CA MET A 26 -27.39 -19.32 -45.41
C MET A 26 -26.85 -20.10 -44.21
N ASP A 27 -27.72 -20.72 -43.40
CA ASP A 27 -27.35 -21.60 -42.29
C ASP A 27 -26.66 -22.90 -42.73
N ASN A 28 -26.61 -23.18 -44.05
CA ASN A 28 -26.05 -24.42 -44.62
C ASN A 28 -24.64 -24.28 -45.21
N TYR A 29 -23.92 -23.16 -45.02
CA TYR A 29 -22.57 -22.96 -45.56
C TYR A 29 -21.55 -22.60 -44.48
N CYS A 30 -20.54 -23.46 -44.27
CA CYS A 30 -19.36 -23.21 -43.42
C CYS A 30 -18.12 -22.85 -44.25
N ALA A 31 -18.18 -21.80 -45.06
CA ALA A 31 -16.99 -21.24 -45.68
C ALA A 31 -17.12 -19.72 -45.81
N VAL A 32 -16.71 -19.02 -44.76
CA VAL A 32 -16.21 -17.64 -44.88
C VAL A 32 -14.92 -17.71 -45.71
N PRO A 33 -14.64 -16.78 -46.64
CA PRO A 33 -13.39 -16.78 -47.39
C PRO A 33 -12.18 -16.87 -46.43
N PRO A 34 -11.18 -17.73 -46.67
CA PRO A 34 -10.08 -18.00 -45.73
C PRO A 34 -9.15 -16.80 -45.44
N PHE A 35 -9.42 -15.63 -46.04
CA PHE A 35 -8.71 -14.37 -45.81
C PHE A 35 -9.46 -13.42 -44.88
N ILE A 36 -10.72 -13.71 -44.54
CA ILE A 36 -11.48 -12.99 -43.53
C ILE A 36 -11.44 -13.87 -42.29
N SER A 37 -10.51 -13.59 -41.37
CA SER A 37 -10.65 -14.10 -40.01
C SER A 37 -11.96 -13.56 -39.46
N ALA A 38 -12.94 -14.42 -39.23
CA ALA A 38 -14.11 -14.04 -38.43
C ALA A 38 -13.60 -13.77 -37.02
N GLN A 39 -13.26 -12.51 -36.73
CA GLN A 39 -12.77 -12.09 -35.43
C GLN A 39 -13.91 -11.38 -34.71
N GLY A 40 -14.57 -12.09 -33.79
CA GLY A 40 -15.43 -11.45 -32.81
C GLY A 40 -14.59 -10.62 -31.84
N PRO A 41 -15.09 -9.52 -31.27
CA PRO A 41 -14.37 -8.77 -30.25
C PRO A 41 -14.07 -9.68 -29.04
N PRO A 42 -12.87 -9.56 -28.44
CA PRO A 42 -12.56 -10.26 -27.21
C PRO A 42 -13.53 -9.89 -26.06
N LEU A 43 -13.78 -10.87 -25.20
CA LEU A 43 -14.63 -10.75 -24.01
C LEU A 43 -13.72 -10.71 -22.79
N VAL A 44 -13.68 -9.59 -22.08
CA VAL A 44 -12.78 -9.37 -20.94
C VAL A 44 -13.59 -9.37 -19.65
N MET A 45 -13.41 -10.38 -18.82
CA MET A 45 -13.89 -10.34 -17.44
C MET A 45 -12.80 -9.72 -16.55
N LEU A 46 -13.11 -8.57 -15.95
CA LEU A 46 -12.29 -8.01 -14.90
C LEU A 46 -12.58 -8.75 -13.59
N LEU A 47 -11.53 -9.23 -12.93
CA LEU A 47 -11.59 -9.77 -11.58
C LEU A 47 -10.88 -8.80 -10.67
N MET A 48 -11.60 -8.18 -9.76
CA MET A 48 -11.00 -7.21 -8.85
C MET A 48 -11.15 -7.69 -7.41
N GLY A 49 -10.01 -7.89 -6.74
CA GLY A 49 -9.96 -8.08 -5.31
C GLY A 49 -10.56 -6.88 -4.58
N ARG A 50 -11.22 -7.10 -3.44
CA ARG A 50 -11.83 -6.05 -2.60
C ARG A 50 -11.06 -5.91 -1.30
N ASP A 51 -9.76 -6.14 -1.35
CA ASP A 51 -8.92 -6.15 -0.17
C ASP A 51 -8.72 -4.72 0.37
N HIS A 52 -8.63 -4.61 1.70
CA HIS A 52 -8.42 -3.36 2.42
C HIS A 52 -7.15 -2.61 1.98
N LYS A 53 -6.13 -3.31 1.48
CA LYS A 53 -4.89 -2.74 0.94
C LYS A 53 -5.12 -1.81 -0.25
N LEU A 54 -6.27 -1.89 -0.95
CA LEU A 54 -6.64 -0.91 -1.98
C LEU A 54 -6.76 0.51 -1.43
N TYR A 55 -6.97 0.65 -0.12
CA TYR A 55 -7.15 1.93 0.55
C TYR A 55 -5.88 2.40 1.28
N TYR A 56 -4.73 1.76 1.04
CA TYR A 56 -3.43 2.31 1.41
C TYR A 56 -2.91 3.30 0.37
N GLU A 57 -1.87 4.04 0.74
CA GLU A 57 -1.16 4.96 -0.11
C GLU A 57 -0.67 4.27 -1.39
N ALA A 58 -0.79 4.97 -2.51
CA ALA A 58 -0.23 4.52 -3.78
C ALA A 58 1.30 4.65 -3.80
N TYR A 59 1.85 5.60 -3.03
CA TYR A 59 3.27 5.94 -2.98
C TYR A 59 3.79 5.81 -1.55
N ASN A 60 4.29 4.63 -1.20
CA ASN A 60 4.90 4.36 0.11
C ASN A 60 6.40 4.69 0.09
N ASP A 61 7.00 4.80 1.28
CA ASP A 61 8.43 5.11 1.43
C ASP A 61 9.30 3.83 1.44
N ALA A 62 8.77 2.74 0.86
CA ALA A 62 9.37 1.40 0.86
C ALA A 62 9.42 0.76 -0.54
N SER A 63 9.08 1.52 -1.58
CA SER A 63 9.12 1.09 -2.97
C SER A 63 10.21 1.83 -3.73
N ASP A 64 10.79 1.16 -4.71
CA ASP A 64 11.65 1.76 -5.74
C ASP A 64 10.79 1.95 -7.00
N LEU A 65 10.22 3.14 -7.17
CA LEU A 65 9.30 3.51 -8.25
C LEU A 65 10.04 3.95 -9.51
N ASP A 66 11.29 4.41 -9.40
CA ASP A 66 12.13 4.80 -10.54
C ASP A 66 13.12 3.72 -11.00
N GLU A 67 13.12 2.57 -10.33
CA GLU A 67 13.91 1.37 -10.61
C GLU A 67 15.43 1.65 -10.60
N ASP A 68 15.87 2.60 -9.75
CA ASP A 68 17.28 2.98 -9.60
C ASP A 68 18.07 2.05 -8.65
N GLY A 69 17.38 1.10 -8.01
CA GLY A 69 17.91 0.14 -7.05
C GLY A 69 17.91 0.66 -5.60
N LEU A 70 17.39 1.86 -5.35
CA LEU A 70 17.25 2.48 -4.03
C LEU A 70 15.77 2.74 -3.72
N LEU A 71 15.41 2.66 -2.44
CA LEU A 71 14.04 2.97 -2.02
C LEU A 71 13.74 4.48 -2.16
N ASP A 72 12.54 4.80 -2.65
CA ASP A 72 12.01 6.16 -2.72
C ASP A 72 11.47 6.61 -1.37
N VAL A 73 12.39 6.98 -0.46
CA VAL A 73 12.01 7.53 0.84
C VAL A 73 11.68 9.02 0.69
N GLY A 74 10.41 9.38 0.95
CA GLY A 74 9.94 10.76 0.86
C GLY A 74 9.60 11.20 -0.57
N TYR A 75 9.57 12.50 -0.82
CA TYR A 75 9.24 13.05 -2.14
C TYR A 75 10.49 13.18 -3.02
N LYS A 76 10.59 12.36 -4.07
CA LYS A 76 11.55 12.57 -5.15
C LYS A 76 10.92 13.40 -6.29
N HIS A 77 11.47 14.59 -6.55
CA HIS A 77 10.94 15.51 -7.56
C HIS A 77 11.09 15.00 -9.03
N SER A 78 12.08 14.15 -9.28
CA SER A 78 12.33 13.50 -10.58
C SER A 78 11.15 12.65 -11.05
N ILE A 79 10.40 12.05 -10.12
CA ILE A 79 9.29 11.14 -10.39
C ILE A 79 8.02 11.91 -10.80
N ASP A 80 7.30 11.38 -11.80
CA ASP A 80 5.94 11.81 -12.15
C ASP A 80 4.93 10.94 -11.43
N TYR A 81 4.44 11.42 -10.28
CA TYR A 81 3.44 10.68 -9.50
C TYR A 81 2.10 10.73 -10.22
N TYR A 82 1.58 9.56 -10.59
CA TYR A 82 0.28 9.41 -11.24
C TYR A 82 -0.87 9.55 -10.23
N GLY A 83 -1.82 10.43 -10.49
CA GLY A 83 -2.97 10.63 -9.59
C GLY A 83 -3.99 11.59 -10.16
N TYR A 84 -4.98 12.01 -9.40
CA TYR A 84 -6.03 12.90 -9.92
C TYR A 84 -5.51 14.28 -10.35
N PHE A 85 -4.41 14.75 -9.78
CA PHE A 85 -3.76 15.99 -10.17
C PHE A 85 -2.88 15.77 -11.41
N ASP A 86 -2.75 16.78 -12.26
CA ASP A 86 -1.77 16.79 -13.35
C ASP A 86 -0.40 17.21 -12.78
N PRO A 87 0.65 16.38 -12.89
CA PRO A 87 1.98 16.69 -12.34
C PRO A 87 2.56 18.03 -12.81
N TYR A 88 2.13 18.51 -13.98
CA TYR A 88 2.63 19.72 -14.63
C TYR A 88 1.65 20.89 -14.50
N LYS A 89 0.72 20.86 -13.54
CA LYS A 89 -0.17 21.98 -13.21
C LYS A 89 -0.01 22.45 -11.77
N CYS A 90 -0.29 23.73 -11.58
CA CYS A 90 -0.41 24.35 -10.27
C CYS A 90 -1.88 24.50 -9.90
N TYR A 91 -2.18 24.32 -8.61
CA TYR A 91 -3.53 24.30 -8.08
C TYR A 91 -3.69 25.28 -6.93
N LYS A 92 -4.84 25.94 -6.85
CA LYS A 92 -5.28 26.66 -5.64
C LYS A 92 -6.46 25.94 -5.01
N TYR A 93 -6.52 25.95 -3.69
CA TYR A 93 -7.65 25.40 -2.97
C TYR A 93 -8.73 26.48 -2.77
N GLU A 94 -9.95 26.19 -3.21
CA GLU A 94 -11.06 27.13 -3.23
C GLU A 94 -12.34 26.49 -2.67
N GLY A 95 -13.27 27.33 -2.20
CA GLY A 95 -14.57 26.91 -1.70
C GLY A 95 -14.56 26.39 -0.26
N SER A 96 -15.72 25.90 0.20
CA SER A 96 -15.91 25.33 1.55
C SER A 96 -16.93 24.19 1.52
N GLY A 97 -16.92 23.34 2.54
CA GLY A 97 -17.85 22.21 2.65
C GLY A 97 -17.80 21.27 1.44
N THR A 98 -18.94 21.05 0.78
CA THR A 98 -19.04 20.21 -0.42
C THR A 98 -18.48 20.86 -1.69
N ALA A 99 -18.35 22.20 -1.71
CA ALA A 99 -17.79 22.92 -2.85
C ALA A 99 -16.25 23.05 -2.79
N ALA A 100 -15.64 22.67 -1.66
CA ALA A 100 -14.20 22.78 -1.44
C ALA A 100 -13.43 21.84 -2.36
N LYS A 101 -12.46 22.37 -3.13
CA LYS A 101 -11.67 21.62 -4.12
C LYS A 101 -10.41 22.37 -4.53
N PHE A 102 -9.47 21.64 -5.10
CA PHE A 102 -8.34 22.18 -5.85
C PHE A 102 -8.79 22.55 -7.28
N VAL A 103 -8.44 23.76 -7.70
CA VAL A 103 -8.73 24.30 -9.03
C VAL A 103 -7.39 24.56 -9.74
N PRO A 104 -7.16 24.04 -10.96
CA PRO A 104 -5.94 24.31 -11.70
C PRO A 104 -5.88 25.79 -12.07
N THR A 105 -4.71 26.41 -11.96
CA THR A 105 -4.50 27.84 -12.26
C THR A 105 -3.63 28.07 -13.49
N ARG A 106 -2.59 27.26 -13.65
CA ARG A 106 -1.61 27.35 -14.75
C ARG A 106 -0.83 26.05 -14.92
N THR A 107 -0.13 25.92 -16.03
CA THR A 107 0.84 24.85 -16.27
C THR A 107 2.24 25.25 -15.82
N THR A 108 3.11 24.26 -15.68
CA THR A 108 4.54 24.39 -15.41
C THR A 108 5.30 23.33 -16.22
N SER A 109 6.56 23.57 -16.58
CA SER A 109 7.40 22.60 -17.31
C SER A 109 8.29 21.75 -16.40
N ASN A 110 8.35 22.08 -15.11
CA ASN A 110 9.26 21.45 -14.15
C ASN A 110 8.55 21.03 -12.86
N LYS A 111 7.22 20.93 -12.84
CA LYS A 111 6.41 20.49 -11.67
C LYS A 111 6.48 21.42 -10.46
N TYR A 112 7.34 22.44 -10.44
CA TYR A 112 7.37 23.47 -9.42
C TYR A 112 6.30 24.54 -9.68
N CYS A 113 5.62 24.88 -8.60
CA CYS A 113 4.73 26.02 -8.43
C CYS A 113 5.46 27.09 -7.58
N GLY A 114 4.75 28.01 -6.96
CA GLY A 114 5.38 29.10 -6.18
C GLY A 114 4.60 30.40 -6.17
N GLY A 115 3.44 30.45 -6.82
CA GLY A 115 2.49 31.52 -6.64
C GLY A 115 1.80 31.45 -5.28
N GLU A 116 1.24 32.57 -4.85
CA GLU A 116 0.52 32.68 -3.57
C GLU A 116 -0.65 31.68 -3.51
N GLY A 117 -0.63 30.82 -2.49
CA GLY A 117 -1.65 29.79 -2.27
C GLY A 117 -1.58 28.61 -3.24
N GLU A 118 -0.53 28.49 -4.05
CA GLU A 118 -0.40 27.41 -5.04
C GLU A 118 0.19 26.13 -4.45
N TRP A 119 -0.28 25.01 -5.00
CA TRP A 119 0.23 23.67 -4.79
C TRP A 119 0.73 23.08 -6.10
N SER A 120 1.80 22.30 -6.04
CA SER A 120 2.24 21.42 -7.14
C SER A 120 1.30 20.22 -7.26
N GLY A 121 0.78 19.99 -8.47
CA GLY A 121 0.00 18.78 -8.76
C GLY A 121 0.80 17.50 -8.56
N ASN A 122 2.12 17.52 -8.86
CA ASN A 122 2.98 16.35 -8.64
C ASN A 122 3.11 16.03 -7.15
N PHE A 123 3.31 17.06 -6.32
CA PHE A 123 3.38 16.91 -4.87
C PHE A 123 2.06 16.40 -4.29
N LEU A 124 0.92 16.94 -4.74
CA LEU A 124 -0.41 16.49 -4.30
C LEU A 124 -0.68 15.02 -4.65
N ASN A 125 -0.21 14.53 -5.80
CA ASN A 125 -0.35 13.11 -6.16
C ASN A 125 0.46 12.21 -5.22
N TRP A 126 1.74 12.52 -4.98
CA TRP A 126 2.59 11.78 -4.02
C TRP A 126 1.96 11.76 -2.63
N LEU A 127 1.45 12.91 -2.21
CA LEU A 127 0.94 13.12 -0.86
C LEU A 127 -0.34 12.32 -0.58
N SER A 128 -1.27 12.29 -1.54
CA SER A 128 -2.68 12.06 -1.25
C SER A 128 -3.37 10.92 -1.98
N MET A 129 -2.71 10.25 -2.93
CA MET A 129 -3.38 9.18 -3.69
C MET A 129 -3.41 7.85 -2.93
N SER A 130 -4.60 7.27 -2.80
CA SER A 130 -4.73 5.85 -2.48
C SER A 130 -4.59 4.98 -3.73
N ARG A 131 -4.30 3.70 -3.57
CA ARG A 131 -4.26 2.73 -4.69
C ARG A 131 -5.60 2.65 -5.42
N MET A 132 -6.71 2.74 -4.70
CA MET A 132 -8.06 2.77 -5.28
C MET A 132 -8.27 3.99 -6.17
N ASP A 133 -7.79 5.18 -5.76
CA ASP A 133 -7.92 6.40 -6.58
C ASP A 133 -7.15 6.29 -7.90
N VAL A 134 -5.92 5.78 -7.83
CA VAL A 134 -5.10 5.48 -9.03
C VAL A 134 -5.82 4.50 -9.93
N LEU A 135 -6.34 3.41 -9.38
CA LEU A 135 -7.04 2.39 -10.14
C LEU A 135 -8.30 2.93 -10.84
N ARG A 136 -9.11 3.73 -10.14
CA ARG A 136 -10.29 4.40 -10.70
C ARG A 136 -9.90 5.34 -11.84
N LYS A 137 -8.80 6.09 -11.68
CA LYS A 137 -8.26 6.95 -12.76
C LYS A 137 -7.88 6.14 -13.98
N VAL A 138 -7.11 5.05 -13.81
CA VAL A 138 -6.68 4.19 -14.90
C VAL A 138 -7.87 3.55 -15.62
N LEU A 139 -8.84 3.01 -14.87
CA LEU A 139 -9.94 2.26 -15.45
C LEU A 139 -10.96 3.16 -16.13
N TYR A 140 -11.41 4.24 -15.48
CA TYR A 140 -12.53 5.04 -15.99
C TYR A 140 -12.36 6.56 -15.89
N GLY A 141 -11.17 7.05 -15.57
CA GLY A 141 -10.90 8.49 -15.48
C GLY A 141 -11.09 9.10 -14.09
N GLY A 142 -11.42 8.28 -13.08
CA GLY A 142 -11.49 8.67 -11.66
C GLY A 142 -12.92 8.80 -11.15
N TYR A 143 -13.08 8.73 -9.82
CA TYR A 143 -14.38 8.89 -9.16
C TYR A 143 -14.86 10.33 -9.26
N ARG A 144 -16.02 10.55 -9.90
CA ARG A 144 -16.57 11.89 -10.16
C ARG A 144 -17.62 12.25 -9.12
N SER A 145 -17.27 13.06 -8.12
CA SER A 145 -18.23 13.61 -7.16
C SER A 145 -19.15 14.66 -7.78
N THR A 146 -18.64 15.36 -8.81
CA THR A 146 -19.42 16.25 -9.67
C THR A 146 -19.22 15.84 -11.12
N ASP A 147 -20.31 15.50 -11.82
CA ASP A 147 -20.28 15.13 -13.24
C ASP A 147 -21.38 15.86 -14.03
N SER A 148 -21.11 17.12 -14.41
CA SER A 148 -22.07 18.00 -15.10
C SER A 148 -21.56 18.46 -16.45
N SER A 149 -22.39 19.11 -17.27
CA SER A 149 -21.91 19.67 -18.56
C SER A 149 -20.87 20.78 -18.40
N SER A 150 -20.87 21.51 -17.28
CA SER A 150 -19.98 22.66 -17.05
C SER A 150 -18.76 22.35 -16.20
N GLU A 151 -18.82 21.28 -15.40
CA GLU A 151 -17.79 20.98 -14.42
C GLU A 151 -17.69 19.48 -14.16
N THR A 152 -16.45 19.01 -14.04
CA THR A 152 -16.11 17.68 -13.55
C THR A 152 -15.15 17.83 -12.38
N VAL A 153 -15.49 17.22 -11.23
CA VAL A 153 -14.64 17.18 -10.04
C VAL A 153 -14.38 15.73 -9.68
N LEU A 154 -13.11 15.35 -9.59
CA LEU A 154 -12.70 14.06 -9.05
C LEU A 154 -12.58 14.15 -7.53
N GLU A 155 -12.93 13.08 -6.82
CA GLU A 155 -12.89 13.00 -5.35
C GLU A 155 -12.17 11.75 -4.88
N GLY A 156 -11.32 11.90 -3.86
CA GLY A 156 -10.61 10.80 -3.21
C GLY A 156 -11.53 9.86 -2.42
N GLY A 157 -11.13 8.61 -2.26
CA GLY A 157 -11.88 7.62 -1.48
C GLY A 157 -12.03 7.93 0.01
N TYR A 158 -12.87 7.18 0.71
CA TYR A 158 -12.99 7.22 2.17
C TYR A 158 -11.85 6.41 2.82
N ILE A 159 -11.06 7.06 3.70
CA ILE A 159 -9.92 6.47 4.41
C ILE A 159 -10.14 6.64 5.91
N PRO A 160 -10.50 5.58 6.67
CA PRO A 160 -10.81 5.72 8.09
C PRO A 160 -9.60 6.19 8.92
N GLN A 161 -9.86 6.82 10.07
CA GLN A 161 -8.85 7.25 11.05
C GLN A 161 -8.28 6.05 11.84
N ASP A 162 -7.68 5.12 11.12
CA ASP A 162 -7.02 3.91 11.61
C ASP A 162 -5.75 3.64 10.79
N ALA A 163 -5.28 2.39 10.79
CA ALA A 163 -4.11 1.94 10.03
C ALA A 163 -4.20 2.11 8.49
N HIS A 164 -5.34 2.55 7.92
CA HIS A 164 -5.43 2.95 6.51
C HIS A 164 -5.01 4.39 6.26
N SER A 165 -4.99 5.23 7.30
CA SER A 165 -4.43 6.57 7.20
C SER A 165 -2.91 6.49 7.08
N TRP A 166 -2.33 7.40 6.30
CA TRP A 166 -0.89 7.51 6.19
C TRP A 166 -0.44 8.94 6.42
N GLY A 167 0.82 9.07 6.78
CA GLY A 167 1.47 10.33 6.96
C GLY A 167 2.64 10.51 6.00
N LYS A 168 2.92 11.75 5.64
CA LYS A 168 4.13 12.20 4.95
C LYS A 168 4.76 13.35 5.73
N GLU A 169 6.08 13.43 5.70
CA GLU A 169 6.83 14.59 6.21
C GLU A 169 7.64 15.22 5.09
N TYR A 170 7.77 16.56 5.12
CA TYR A 170 8.54 17.31 4.13
C TYR A 170 9.29 18.48 4.77
N PHE A 171 10.51 18.72 4.31
CA PHE A 171 11.44 19.68 4.90
C PHE A 171 12.39 20.35 3.89
N GLY A 172 12.16 20.15 2.59
CA GLY A 172 13.01 20.74 1.56
C GLY A 172 12.91 22.26 1.51
N ASP A 173 14.03 22.93 1.18
CA ASP A 173 14.07 24.39 0.99
C ASP A 173 13.16 24.87 -0.18
N ASP A 174 12.75 23.96 -1.05
CA ASP A 174 11.81 24.16 -2.14
C ASP A 174 10.34 23.99 -1.72
N THR A 175 10.04 23.86 -0.42
CA THR A 175 8.65 23.71 0.10
C THR A 175 7.70 24.75 -0.47
N ARG A 176 8.13 26.00 -0.60
CA ARG A 176 7.33 27.10 -1.17
C ARG A 176 7.04 26.93 -2.66
N LEU A 177 7.87 26.17 -3.36
CA LEU A 177 7.64 25.82 -4.76
C LEU A 177 6.66 24.65 -4.91
N LEU A 178 6.43 23.86 -3.86
CA LEU A 178 5.57 22.67 -3.91
C LEU A 178 4.22 22.89 -3.21
N THR A 179 4.18 23.80 -2.24
CA THR A 179 3.07 24.01 -1.30
C THR A 179 2.88 25.52 -1.04
N PRO A 180 1.75 25.94 -0.45
CA PRO A 180 1.52 27.32 -0.06
C PRO A 180 2.20 27.70 1.26
N PHE A 181 3.15 26.91 1.75
CA PHE A 181 3.86 27.13 3.02
C PHE A 181 5.30 27.57 2.79
N ASP A 182 5.89 28.25 3.77
CA ASP A 182 7.34 28.53 3.77
C ASP A 182 8.12 27.28 4.18
N PRO A 183 9.37 27.10 3.75
CA PRO A 183 10.20 25.99 4.22
C PRO A 183 10.27 25.91 5.75
N PRO A 184 10.33 24.70 6.34
CA PRO A 184 10.51 24.55 7.78
C PRO A 184 11.77 25.24 8.28
N SER A 185 11.73 25.70 9.53
CA SER A 185 12.88 26.39 10.12
C SER A 185 13.91 25.40 10.68
N GLY A 186 15.16 25.87 10.86
CA GLY A 186 16.17 25.14 11.62
C GLY A 186 16.93 24.03 10.88
N SER A 187 16.94 24.00 9.54
CA SER A 187 17.83 23.12 8.78
C SER A 187 19.30 23.58 8.85
N CYS A 188 20.24 22.64 8.84
CA CYS A 188 21.67 22.96 8.67
C CYS A 188 22.43 21.82 7.97
N THR A 189 23.50 22.16 7.26
CA THR A 189 24.33 21.19 6.53
C THR A 189 25.50 20.71 7.40
N ILE A 190 25.67 19.39 7.49
CA ILE A 190 26.76 18.77 8.24
C ILE A 190 28.06 18.95 7.44
N PRO A 191 29.15 19.46 8.04
CA PRO A 191 30.44 19.51 7.36
C PRO A 191 30.97 18.11 7.02
N THR A 192 31.68 17.97 5.89
CA THR A 192 32.12 16.66 5.40
C THR A 192 33.30 16.08 6.19
N THR A 193 34.27 16.91 6.58
CA THR A 193 35.47 16.45 7.30
C THR A 193 35.19 16.24 8.79
N PRO A 194 35.65 15.14 9.41
CA PRO A 194 35.62 14.98 10.87
C PRO A 194 36.39 16.08 11.60
N VAL A 195 35.98 16.39 12.82
CA VAL A 195 36.72 17.33 13.70
C VAL A 195 37.94 16.66 14.32
N SER A 196 38.97 17.45 14.62
CA SER A 196 40.10 16.98 15.42
C SER A 196 39.75 16.97 16.91
N TRP A 197 40.24 15.96 17.63
CA TRP A 197 40.17 15.88 19.09
C TRP A 197 41.42 16.51 19.72
N ASP A 198 41.60 17.82 19.52
CA ASP A 198 42.84 18.55 19.88
C ASP A 198 42.65 19.64 20.95
N LYS A 199 41.44 19.80 21.50
CA LYS A 199 41.13 20.71 22.60
C LYS A 199 41.64 20.15 23.93
N THR A 200 42.96 20.23 24.12
CA THR A 200 43.66 19.63 25.26
C THR A 200 43.32 20.34 26.57
N GLY A 201 42.97 19.58 27.61
CA GLY A 201 42.59 20.12 28.92
C GLY A 201 41.16 20.63 29.00
N GLU A 202 40.35 20.38 27.97
CA GLU A 202 38.97 20.85 27.86
C GLU A 202 37.98 19.69 27.75
N ILE A 203 36.73 19.98 28.11
CA ILE A 203 35.52 19.14 28.00
C ILE A 203 34.52 19.93 27.18
N LEU A 204 33.95 19.34 26.13
CA LEU A 204 32.87 19.94 25.39
C LEU A 204 31.61 19.91 26.26
N PHE A 205 30.97 21.05 26.46
CA PHE A 205 29.70 21.17 27.16
C PHE A 205 28.64 21.75 26.22
N VAL A 206 27.58 20.99 25.96
CA VAL A 206 26.49 21.32 25.05
C VAL A 206 25.18 21.44 25.82
N ILE A 207 24.41 22.47 25.48
CA ILE A 207 23.10 22.75 26.06
C ILE A 207 22.03 22.60 24.98
N TYR A 208 21.02 21.79 25.28
CA TYR A 208 19.77 21.71 24.55
C TYR A 208 18.68 22.28 25.45
N ASP A 209 18.21 23.48 25.14
CA ASP A 209 17.28 24.26 25.97
C ASP A 209 15.89 24.16 25.36
N ASP A 210 15.03 23.36 26.00
CA ASP A 210 13.66 23.13 25.55
C ASP A 210 12.65 23.66 26.56
N ASP A 211 11.38 23.66 26.16
CA ASP A 211 10.26 24.10 27.02
C ASP A 211 9.41 22.90 27.49
N GLN A 212 10.03 21.73 27.74
CA GLN A 212 9.32 20.50 28.13
C GLN A 212 9.36 20.22 29.64
N SER A 213 8.22 20.44 30.31
CA SER A 213 7.99 19.98 31.69
C SER A 213 7.37 18.58 31.74
N GLY A 214 7.56 17.89 32.86
CA GLY A 214 7.14 16.51 33.11
C GLY A 214 8.08 15.43 32.57
N VAL A 215 9.30 15.79 32.17
CA VAL A 215 10.30 14.89 31.56
C VAL A 215 11.53 14.82 32.44
N TYR A 216 11.76 13.65 33.05
CA TYR A 216 12.79 13.46 34.08
C TYR A 216 13.94 12.51 33.69
N GLY A 217 13.82 11.81 32.56
CA GLY A 217 14.77 10.75 32.18
C GLY A 217 14.83 9.62 33.21
N ASN A 218 13.76 8.83 33.37
CA ASN A 218 13.67 7.80 34.43
C ASN A 218 14.52 6.54 34.15
N ASN A 219 15.12 6.45 32.97
CA ASN A 219 16.06 5.42 32.55
C ASN A 219 16.87 5.91 31.34
N HIS A 220 17.87 5.13 30.92
CA HIS A 220 18.72 5.45 29.77
C HIS A 220 17.95 5.78 28.49
N GLU A 221 16.91 4.99 28.17
CA GLU A 221 16.14 5.19 26.93
C GLU A 221 15.32 6.48 26.98
N GLU A 222 14.63 6.74 28.11
CA GLU A 222 13.91 8.00 28.33
C GLU A 222 14.84 9.22 28.33
N LEU A 223 16.00 9.12 28.97
CA LEU A 223 16.99 10.19 29.02
C LEU A 223 17.56 10.49 27.64
N LEU A 224 17.89 9.46 26.87
CA LEU A 224 18.28 9.66 25.48
C LEU A 224 17.13 10.28 24.68
N ASN A 225 15.90 9.77 24.80
CA ASN A 225 14.75 10.26 24.03
C ASN A 225 14.29 11.66 24.42
N SER A 226 14.75 12.21 25.55
CA SER A 226 14.40 13.58 25.95
C SER A 226 15.12 14.66 25.14
N TYR A 227 16.27 14.35 24.54
CA TYR A 227 17.04 15.34 23.77
C TYR A 227 16.31 15.74 22.49
N SER A 228 16.00 17.04 22.35
CA SER A 228 15.52 17.61 21.09
C SER A 228 16.65 18.24 20.29
N LEU A 229 16.92 17.71 19.09
CA LEU A 229 17.91 18.25 18.15
C LEU A 229 17.63 19.71 17.75
N CYS A 230 16.34 20.08 17.75
CA CYS A 230 15.85 21.39 17.37
C CYS A 230 16.16 22.47 18.40
N HIS A 231 16.32 22.04 19.65
CA HIS A 231 16.50 22.89 20.81
C HIS A 231 17.97 23.03 21.21
N TYR A 232 18.90 22.70 20.31
CA TYR A 232 20.30 23.09 20.51
C TYR A 232 20.37 24.61 20.76
N SER A 233 20.91 24.98 21.92
CA SER A 233 21.04 26.37 22.36
C SER A 233 22.47 26.85 22.14
N SER A 234 23.45 26.17 22.76
CA SER A 234 24.85 26.56 22.69
C SER A 234 25.81 25.43 23.03
N HIS A 235 27.09 25.63 22.73
CA HIS A 235 28.17 24.83 23.26
C HIS A 235 29.30 25.72 23.78
N SER A 236 30.07 25.19 24.71
CA SER A 236 31.25 25.82 25.31
C SER A 236 32.27 24.76 25.72
N TYR A 237 33.43 25.21 26.21
CA TYR A 237 34.46 24.33 26.75
C TYR A 237 34.70 24.65 28.23
N ILE A 238 34.70 23.60 29.05
CA ILE A 238 34.98 23.67 30.49
C ILE A 238 36.18 22.79 30.84
N THR A 239 36.75 22.97 32.02
CA THR A 239 37.97 22.25 32.45
C THR A 239 37.71 21.17 33.49
N GLU A 240 36.50 21.12 34.04
CA GLU A 240 36.04 20.15 35.04
C GLU A 240 34.59 19.79 34.71
N MET A 241 34.19 18.52 34.87
CA MET A 241 32.79 18.08 34.77
C MET A 241 32.04 18.48 36.04
N ASP A 242 31.89 19.79 36.19
CA ASP A 242 31.18 20.46 37.28
C ASP A 242 30.55 21.72 36.68
N THR A 243 29.25 21.68 36.42
CA THR A 243 28.51 22.82 35.88
C THR A 243 28.09 23.82 36.96
N THR A 244 28.30 23.49 38.23
CA THR A 244 27.90 24.28 39.43
C THR A 244 28.94 25.34 39.84
N ASN A 245 30.19 25.21 39.40
CA ASN A 245 31.36 26.04 39.79
C ASN A 245 31.26 27.55 39.45
N ASN A 246 30.11 28.07 38.99
CA ASN A 246 29.86 29.49 38.77
C ASN A 246 28.49 29.89 39.34
N TYR A 247 28.39 29.82 40.67
CA TYR A 247 27.24 30.02 41.59
C TYR A 247 26.28 31.22 41.34
N THR A 248 26.45 32.04 40.30
CA THR A 248 25.55 33.17 40.01
C THR A 248 24.39 32.82 39.08
N ASN A 249 24.43 31.68 38.38
CA ASN A 249 23.36 31.20 37.49
C ASN A 249 23.10 29.72 37.77
N THR A 250 22.29 29.41 38.80
CA THR A 250 21.75 28.06 39.04
C THR A 250 20.68 27.66 38.00
N ASP A 251 20.21 28.63 37.22
CA ASP A 251 19.19 28.46 36.18
C ASP A 251 19.80 28.83 34.81
N ARG A 252 20.71 27.98 34.30
CA ARG A 252 21.21 28.10 32.92
C ARG A 252 20.17 27.63 31.92
N ILE A 253 19.33 26.66 32.28
CA ILE A 253 18.13 26.26 31.56
C ILE A 253 16.97 26.12 32.54
N GLU A 254 15.75 26.44 32.11
CA GLU A 254 14.55 26.14 32.91
C GLU A 254 14.15 24.67 32.74
N THR A 255 14.19 24.17 31.49
CA THR A 255 14.02 22.75 31.18
C THR A 255 14.95 22.39 30.02
N GLY A 256 15.37 21.13 29.90
CA GLY A 256 16.21 20.74 28.77
C GLY A 256 17.24 19.70 29.12
N ASN A 257 18.37 19.71 28.42
CA ASN A 257 19.40 18.69 28.54
C ASN A 257 20.81 19.25 28.45
N TYR A 258 21.71 18.61 29.19
CA TYR A 258 23.16 18.80 29.09
C TYR A 258 23.83 17.59 28.49
N LEU A 259 24.83 17.83 27.65
CA LEU A 259 25.72 16.79 27.15
C LEU A 259 27.16 17.25 27.34
N LEU A 260 27.93 16.52 28.14
CA LEU A 260 29.35 16.75 28.32
C LEU A 260 30.13 15.61 27.65
N VAL A 261 31.11 15.96 26.83
CA VAL A 261 31.91 14.99 26.07
C VAL A 261 33.39 15.30 26.18
N ALA A 262 34.18 14.27 26.50
CA ALA A 262 35.63 14.31 26.45
C ALA A 262 36.22 12.92 26.21
N GLU A 263 37.50 12.88 25.87
CA GLU A 263 38.34 11.71 26.01
C GLU A 263 39.33 11.95 27.15
N PHE A 264 39.60 10.93 27.95
CA PHE A 264 40.63 10.96 28.99
C PHE A 264 41.62 9.80 28.83
N GLU A 265 42.86 10.05 29.22
CA GLU A 265 43.91 9.03 29.16
C GLU A 265 43.96 8.23 30.48
N ALA A 266 43.54 6.97 30.42
CA ALA A 266 43.79 6.00 31.48
C ALA A 266 45.26 5.59 31.44
N THR A 267 46.07 6.15 32.34
CA THR A 267 47.51 5.82 32.43
C THR A 267 47.79 4.52 33.19
N SER A 268 46.77 3.89 33.78
CA SER A 268 46.85 2.61 34.49
C SER A 268 45.62 1.77 34.21
N ALA A 269 45.83 0.55 33.72
CA ALA A 269 44.76 -0.42 33.54
C ALA A 269 44.26 -0.92 34.90
N GLY A 270 42.96 -1.22 34.98
CA GLY A 270 42.34 -1.75 36.20
C GLY A 270 40.91 -1.25 36.39
N THR A 271 40.38 -1.47 37.59
CA THR A 271 39.02 -1.05 37.96
C THR A 271 39.00 0.43 38.31
N TRP A 272 38.38 1.23 37.44
CA TRP A 272 38.04 2.62 37.69
C TRP A 272 36.63 2.70 38.27
N GLN A 273 36.39 3.71 39.09
CA GLN A 273 35.05 4.00 39.61
C GLN A 273 34.64 5.41 39.22
N PHE A 274 33.36 5.59 38.93
CA PHE A 274 32.76 6.88 38.58
C PHE A 274 31.53 7.10 39.44
N ALA A 275 31.28 8.35 39.83
CA ALA A 275 30.09 8.79 40.55
C ALA A 275 29.54 10.05 39.91
N ILE A 276 28.23 10.22 39.99
CA ILE A 276 27.50 11.39 39.48
C ILE A 276 26.54 11.93 40.52
N ASP A 277 26.32 13.23 40.49
CA ASP A 277 25.30 13.93 41.27
C ASP A 277 24.78 15.09 40.43
N SER A 278 23.49 15.34 40.49
CA SER A 278 22.79 16.21 39.56
C SER A 278 21.44 16.68 40.10
N ASP A 279 20.87 17.61 39.35
CA ASP A 279 19.47 18.05 39.41
C ASP A 279 19.08 18.30 37.94
N ASP A 280 18.18 17.55 37.30
CA ASP A 280 17.57 16.24 37.66
C ASP A 280 18.34 15.04 37.02
N GLY A 281 17.64 14.18 36.25
CA GLY A 281 18.04 12.84 35.81
C GLY A 281 19.32 12.78 35.00
N SER A 282 20.30 11.95 35.39
CA SER A 282 21.61 11.94 34.76
C SER A 282 22.31 10.58 34.65
N GLU A 283 23.31 10.48 33.78
CA GLU A 283 24.18 9.31 33.64
C GLU A 283 25.61 9.65 33.18
N VAL A 284 26.54 8.76 33.51
CA VAL A 284 27.92 8.72 33.00
C VAL A 284 28.12 7.45 32.18
N GLU A 285 28.52 7.61 30.94
CA GLU A 285 28.86 6.54 30.01
C GLU A 285 30.36 6.56 29.70
N ILE A 286 30.98 5.38 29.70
CA ILE A 286 32.38 5.19 29.30
C ILE A 286 32.42 4.13 28.19
N ASP A 287 32.94 4.48 27.02
CA ASP A 287 33.05 3.62 25.84
C ASP A 287 31.78 2.81 25.50
N GLY A 288 30.60 3.44 25.51
CA GLY A 288 29.33 2.78 25.19
C GLY A 288 28.65 2.06 26.36
N ILE A 289 29.22 2.12 27.58
CA ILE A 289 28.67 1.47 28.78
C ILE A 289 28.28 2.53 29.81
N VAL A 290 27.01 2.58 30.20
CA VAL A 290 26.56 3.41 31.34
C VAL A 290 27.14 2.83 32.64
N VAL A 291 28.03 3.58 33.29
CA VAL A 291 28.78 3.16 34.48
C VAL A 291 28.15 3.69 35.76
N ALA A 292 27.56 4.89 35.74
CA ALA A 292 26.88 5.50 36.88
C ALA A 292 25.64 6.28 36.40
N ASN A 293 24.60 6.37 37.23
CA ASN A 293 23.38 7.12 36.92
C ASN A 293 22.64 7.54 38.19
N TYR A 294 21.85 8.60 38.05
CA TYR A 294 20.84 9.04 38.99
C TYR A 294 19.60 9.46 38.19
N TYR A 295 18.74 8.50 37.85
CA TYR A 295 17.57 8.74 37.01
C TYR A 295 16.37 9.29 37.78
N GLY A 296 15.46 9.96 37.07
CA GLY A 296 14.22 10.52 37.62
C GLY A 296 14.41 11.89 38.27
N GLY A 297 13.33 12.47 38.82
CA GLY A 297 13.38 13.79 39.43
C GLY A 297 14.01 13.78 40.84
N HIS A 298 15.00 14.62 41.08
CA HIS A 298 15.76 14.69 42.32
C HIS A 298 16.61 15.96 42.42
N TRP A 299 16.91 16.37 43.65
CA TRP A 299 17.83 17.47 43.95
C TRP A 299 19.26 16.97 44.16
N PHE A 300 20.24 17.86 44.01
CA PHE A 300 21.63 17.61 44.41
C PHE A 300 21.76 17.03 45.83
N CYS A 301 22.39 15.88 45.97
CA CYS A 301 22.68 15.27 47.27
C CYS A 301 24.03 15.71 47.87
N TRP A 302 24.90 16.31 47.05
CA TRP A 302 26.33 16.55 47.31
C TRP A 302 27.06 15.28 47.74
N CYS A 303 26.75 14.16 47.08
CA CYS A 303 27.14 12.81 47.49
C CYS A 303 27.80 11.99 46.36
N TYR A 304 28.24 10.77 46.67
CA TYR A 304 28.86 9.83 45.72
C TYR A 304 28.08 8.51 45.63
N ASP A 305 26.85 8.49 46.14
CA ASP A 305 26.07 7.26 46.34
C ASP A 305 25.58 6.67 45.01
N HIS A 306 25.54 7.50 43.96
CA HIS A 306 25.23 7.13 42.58
C HIS A 306 26.52 6.86 41.82
N SER A 307 27.08 5.66 42.04
CA SER A 307 28.38 5.27 41.50
C SER A 307 28.40 3.85 40.94
N GLY A 308 29.36 3.60 40.06
CA GLY A 308 29.64 2.26 39.55
C GLY A 308 31.11 2.12 39.15
N SER A 309 31.44 0.99 38.53
CA SER A 309 32.83 0.64 38.25
C SER A 309 32.97 -0.04 36.88
N ILE A 310 34.09 0.22 36.23
CA ILE A 310 34.43 -0.33 34.91
C ILE A 310 35.92 -0.70 34.87
N ASN A 311 36.26 -1.77 34.16
CA ASN A 311 37.66 -2.13 33.92
C ASN A 311 38.13 -1.45 32.63
N LEU A 312 39.17 -0.63 32.72
CA LEU A 312 39.75 0.07 31.58
C LEU A 312 41.15 -0.48 31.28
N SER A 313 41.48 -0.52 29.99
CA SER A 313 42.86 -0.67 29.52
C SER A 313 43.64 0.63 29.68
N THR A 314 44.94 0.62 29.43
CA THR A 314 45.67 1.88 29.25
C THR A 314 45.35 2.49 27.89
N GLY A 315 45.11 3.79 27.81
CA GLY A 315 44.83 4.47 26.55
C GLY A 315 43.80 5.59 26.69
N TRP A 316 43.35 6.14 25.56
CA TRP A 316 42.26 7.11 25.52
C TRP A 316 40.91 6.39 25.60
N HIS A 317 40.05 6.86 26.49
CA HIS A 317 38.69 6.38 26.70
C HIS A 317 37.73 7.55 26.58
N ARG A 318 36.57 7.32 25.97
CA ARG A 318 35.53 8.34 25.80
C ARG A 318 34.63 8.36 27.03
N ILE A 319 34.34 9.56 27.52
CA ILE A 319 33.34 9.80 28.56
C ILE A 319 32.24 10.70 28.00
N ILE A 320 31.00 10.29 28.26
CA ILE A 320 29.80 11.06 27.93
C ILE A 320 28.99 11.21 29.21
N VAL A 321 28.57 12.43 29.51
CA VAL A 321 27.67 12.72 30.62
C VAL A 321 26.40 13.32 30.05
N ARG A 322 25.27 12.75 30.43
CA ARG A 322 23.94 13.18 30.00
C ARG A 322 23.15 13.61 31.21
N LEU A 323 22.40 14.69 31.07
CA LEU A 323 21.46 15.16 32.09
C LEU A 323 20.19 15.67 31.41
N ARG A 324 19.05 15.43 32.07
CA ARG A 324 17.75 16.03 31.81
C ARG A 324 17.36 16.90 32.98
N GLU A 325 16.98 18.13 32.68
CA GLU A 325 16.37 19.07 33.61
C GLU A 325 14.87 19.17 33.34
N ASN A 326 14.06 19.06 34.40
CA ASN A 326 12.61 19.14 34.28
C ASN A 326 12.04 20.52 34.61
N GLN A 327 12.54 21.19 35.65
CA GLN A 327 12.20 22.55 36.09
C GLN A 327 13.06 22.95 37.30
N GLY A 328 13.52 24.20 37.34
CA GLY A 328 14.15 24.78 38.53
C GLY A 328 15.67 24.88 38.44
N ASP A 329 16.36 24.56 39.53
CA ASP A 329 17.83 24.64 39.60
C ASP A 329 18.45 23.48 38.80
N ASP A 330 19.51 23.74 38.04
CA ASP A 330 20.15 22.73 37.19
C ASP A 330 21.62 22.45 37.53
N GLY A 331 22.09 21.24 37.22
CA GLY A 331 23.52 20.99 37.10
C GLY A 331 23.96 19.53 37.21
N VAL A 332 25.24 19.28 36.93
CA VAL A 332 25.86 17.97 37.08
C VAL A 332 27.31 18.07 37.56
N ILE A 333 27.71 17.13 38.42
CA ILE A 333 29.09 16.93 38.86
C ILE A 333 29.48 15.47 38.70
N VAL A 334 30.69 15.22 38.17
CA VAL A 334 31.25 13.88 38.02
C VAL A 334 32.55 13.71 38.81
N TRP A 335 32.64 12.61 39.53
CA TRP A 335 33.84 12.18 40.26
C TRP A 335 34.33 10.84 39.78
N TYR A 336 35.62 10.57 40.02
CA TYR A 336 36.23 9.30 39.70
C TYR A 336 37.25 8.84 40.76
N LYS A 337 37.60 7.56 40.69
CA LYS A 337 38.73 6.92 41.39
C LYS A 337 39.54 6.08 40.41
N LYS A 338 40.87 6.25 40.44
CA LYS A 338 41.80 5.37 39.71
C LYS A 338 41.93 4.03 40.44
N PRO A 339 42.46 2.99 39.79
CA PRO A 339 42.74 1.72 40.44
C PRO A 339 43.63 1.92 41.67
N GLY A 340 43.09 1.63 42.86
CA GLY A 340 43.79 1.76 44.15
C GLY A 340 43.54 3.07 44.91
N ASP A 341 42.83 4.04 44.33
CA ASP A 341 42.47 5.28 45.04
C ASP A 341 41.40 5.02 46.09
N THR A 342 41.54 5.65 47.27
CA THR A 342 40.53 5.58 48.33
C THR A 342 39.61 6.81 48.35
N ALA A 343 40.04 7.94 47.77
CA ALA A 343 39.31 9.21 47.77
C ALA A 343 38.73 9.53 46.39
N TRP A 344 37.51 10.06 46.35
CA TRP A 344 36.90 10.57 45.12
C TRP A 344 37.56 11.88 44.70
N THR A 345 37.81 12.03 43.41
CA THR A 345 38.38 13.23 42.82
C THR A 345 37.46 13.74 41.71
N LYS A 346 37.25 15.05 41.60
CA LYS A 346 36.45 15.63 40.51
C LYS A 346 37.11 15.36 39.17
N PHE A 347 36.30 15.03 38.17
CA PHE A 347 36.79 14.75 36.82
C PHE A 347 37.15 16.05 36.09
N GLY A 348 38.43 16.24 35.75
CA GLY A 348 38.88 17.48 35.09
C GLY A 348 40.37 17.52 34.77
N SER A 349 40.79 18.58 34.07
CA SER A 349 42.13 18.73 33.51
C SER A 349 43.23 18.96 34.55
N SER A 350 42.85 19.31 35.77
CA SER A 350 43.76 19.38 36.91
C SER A 350 44.22 18.00 37.40
N THR A 351 43.52 16.91 37.04
CA THR A 351 43.75 15.57 37.59
C THR A 351 43.93 14.46 36.54
N LEU A 352 43.48 14.70 35.31
CA LEU A 352 43.59 13.81 34.15
C LEU A 352 44.10 14.56 32.91
N ASN A 353 44.82 13.84 32.05
CA ASN A 353 45.01 14.27 30.67
C ASN A 353 43.68 14.06 29.95
N ILE A 354 43.05 15.15 29.53
CA ILE A 354 41.78 15.13 28.82
C ILE A 354 41.87 15.90 27.50
N ARG A 355 41.01 15.57 26.54
CA ARG A 355 40.84 16.31 25.30
C ARG A 355 39.38 16.27 24.84
N ALA A 356 38.94 17.34 24.20
CA ALA A 356 37.62 17.44 23.59
C ALA A 356 37.73 17.57 22.05
N PRO A 357 36.64 17.31 21.30
CA PRO A 357 36.58 17.63 19.88
C PRO A 357 36.55 19.15 19.67
N ASN A 358 37.20 19.62 18.60
CA ASN A 358 37.22 21.03 18.22
C ASN A 358 36.06 21.37 17.28
N ILE A 359 34.94 21.79 17.85
CA ILE A 359 33.72 22.14 17.14
C ILE A 359 33.92 23.45 16.35
N ASP A 360 33.93 23.31 15.03
CA ASP A 360 33.99 24.37 14.02
C ASP A 360 32.59 24.80 13.54
N ASP A 361 31.61 23.90 13.62
CA ASP A 361 30.23 24.12 13.23
C ASP A 361 29.25 23.45 14.22
N ALA A 362 28.28 24.22 14.72
CA ALA A 362 27.29 23.74 15.67
C ALA A 362 26.35 22.66 15.10
N CYS A 363 26.18 22.58 13.77
CA CYS A 363 25.34 21.60 13.12
C CYS A 363 25.77 20.16 13.44
N ARG A 364 27.06 19.95 13.69
CA ARG A 364 27.63 18.64 14.07
C ARG A 364 27.02 18.08 15.36
N LEU A 365 26.51 18.96 16.21
CA LEU A 365 25.94 18.63 17.52
C LEU A 365 24.44 18.37 17.45
N LYS A 366 23.80 18.57 16.29
CA LYS A 366 22.35 18.45 16.12
C LYS A 366 21.95 17.07 15.57
N THR A 367 22.63 16.01 15.98
CA THR A 367 22.33 14.64 15.49
C THR A 367 22.10 13.68 16.65
N ARG A 368 21.28 12.67 16.39
CA ARG A 368 21.04 11.58 17.35
C ARG A 368 22.33 10.82 17.65
N ASP A 369 23.14 10.57 16.62
CA ASP A 369 24.42 9.88 16.75
C ASP A 369 25.38 10.61 17.68
N PHE A 370 25.44 11.95 17.63
CA PHE A 370 26.26 12.72 18.57
C PHE A 370 25.79 12.55 20.02
N ILE A 371 24.49 12.60 20.28
CA ILE A 371 23.94 12.39 21.65
C ILE A 371 24.30 10.99 22.16
N VAL A 372 24.22 9.98 21.29
CA VAL A 372 24.49 8.57 21.67
C VAL A 372 25.98 8.28 21.79
N THR A 373 26.83 8.84 20.93
CA THR A 373 28.25 8.42 20.81
C THR A 373 29.27 9.47 21.23
N GLY A 374 28.83 10.71 21.46
CA GLY A 374 29.69 11.86 21.68
C GLY A 374 30.53 12.26 20.45
N GLU A 375 30.41 11.56 19.30
CA GLU A 375 31.15 11.90 18.09
C GLU A 375 30.44 13.00 17.29
N PRO A 376 31.05 14.17 17.07
CA PRO A 376 30.42 15.22 16.28
C PRO A 376 30.21 14.76 14.83
N ALA A 377 29.03 15.04 14.29
CA ALA A 377 28.66 14.55 12.96
C ALA A 377 29.63 15.03 11.87
N SER A 378 29.87 14.16 10.89
CA SER A 378 30.68 14.43 9.70
C SER A 378 30.21 13.57 8.53
N GLY A 379 30.79 13.76 7.34
CA GLY A 379 30.44 12.99 6.14
C GLY A 379 29.42 13.67 5.20
N GLY A 380 28.92 14.85 5.55
CA GLY A 380 27.90 15.56 4.77
C GLY A 380 26.48 15.22 5.20
N GLY A 381 25.49 15.76 4.49
CA GLY A 381 24.06 15.60 4.79
C GLY A 381 23.44 16.84 5.43
N THR A 382 22.13 16.78 5.68
CA THR A 382 21.35 17.86 6.29
C THR A 382 20.75 17.36 7.59
N VAL A 383 20.85 18.17 8.65
CA VAL A 383 20.03 18.00 9.85
C VAL A 383 18.77 18.81 9.65
N GLU A 384 17.61 18.15 9.74
CA GLU A 384 16.31 18.81 9.75
C GLU A 384 15.69 18.72 11.13
N CYS A 385 15.72 19.86 11.81
CA CYS A 385 15.10 20.02 13.11
C CYS A 385 13.57 19.98 12.96
N GLU A 386 13.02 20.87 12.14
CA GLU A 386 11.58 20.93 11.90
C GLU A 386 11.20 20.39 10.52
N ARG A 387 9.96 19.93 10.42
CA ARG A 387 9.33 19.47 9.19
C ARG A 387 7.86 19.83 9.17
N HIS A 388 7.29 19.90 7.97
CA HIS A 388 5.84 19.90 7.80
C HIS A 388 5.35 18.46 7.82
N LEU A 389 4.36 18.19 8.66
CA LEU A 389 3.68 16.90 8.72
C LEU A 389 2.36 16.99 7.97
N PHE A 390 2.11 16.01 7.13
CA PHE A 390 0.88 15.86 6.38
C PHE A 390 0.28 14.51 6.72
N CYS A 391 -0.95 14.47 7.19
CA CYS A 391 -1.68 13.21 7.33
C CYS A 391 -2.88 13.16 6.40
N VAL A 392 -3.05 12.02 5.74
CA VAL A 392 -4.18 11.74 4.88
C VAL A 392 -5.16 10.82 5.58
N THR A 393 -6.36 11.33 5.83
CA THR A 393 -7.41 10.59 6.54
C THR A 393 -8.79 11.21 6.32
N SER A 394 -9.86 10.47 6.59
CA SER A 394 -11.23 10.96 6.68
C SER A 394 -11.60 11.16 8.14
N THR A 395 -12.20 12.30 8.48
CA THR A 395 -12.60 12.62 9.88
C THR A 395 -14.06 12.29 10.18
N SER A 396 -14.79 11.69 9.24
CA SER A 396 -16.13 11.17 9.44
C SER A 396 -16.48 10.05 8.47
N GLU A 397 -17.42 9.18 8.85
CA GLU A 397 -17.83 8.01 8.07
C GLU A 397 -18.29 8.40 6.66
N GLY A 398 -17.68 7.78 5.65
CA GLY A 398 -18.01 7.98 4.24
C GLY A 398 -17.57 9.32 3.63
N ALA A 399 -16.94 10.22 4.39
CA ALA A 399 -16.38 11.44 3.84
C ALA A 399 -15.10 11.14 3.02
N PRO A 400 -14.82 11.87 1.93
CA PRO A 400 -13.55 11.74 1.25
C PRO A 400 -12.40 12.09 2.20
N HIS A 401 -11.25 11.46 2.00
CA HIS A 401 -10.06 11.76 2.77
C HIS A 401 -9.59 13.21 2.49
N ARG A 402 -8.89 13.75 3.47
CA ARG A 402 -8.33 15.10 3.44
C ARG A 402 -6.86 15.06 3.84
N ILE A 403 -6.11 16.03 3.35
CA ILE A 403 -4.76 16.36 3.78
C ILE A 403 -4.89 17.25 5.02
N ARG A 404 -4.52 16.75 6.19
CA ARG A 404 -4.35 17.52 7.44
C ARG A 404 -2.89 17.95 7.55
N VAL A 405 -2.64 19.22 7.81
CA VAL A 405 -1.28 19.80 7.82
C VAL A 405 -0.92 20.30 9.20
N LEU A 406 0.29 19.97 9.66
CA LEU A 406 0.93 20.60 10.81
C LEU A 406 2.27 21.19 10.35
N LEU A 407 2.46 22.49 10.54
CA LEU A 407 3.67 23.20 10.14
C LEU A 407 4.70 23.20 11.28
N ASN A 408 5.99 23.29 10.90
CA ASN A 408 7.13 23.48 11.80
C ASN A 408 7.11 22.56 13.04
N LYS A 409 7.07 21.25 12.81
CA LYS A 409 7.08 20.25 13.87
C LYS A 409 8.45 19.60 14.00
N SER A 410 8.93 19.50 15.23
CA SER A 410 10.08 18.67 15.60
C SER A 410 9.72 17.18 15.66
N ASN A 411 8.43 16.85 15.85
CA ASN A 411 7.91 15.49 15.83
C ASN A 411 8.08 14.83 14.45
N ARG A 412 8.19 13.51 14.46
CA ARG A 412 8.19 12.65 13.28
C ARG A 412 6.77 12.22 12.94
N ILE A 413 6.55 11.93 11.67
CA ILE A 413 5.22 11.63 11.16
C ILE A 413 4.55 10.42 11.84
N TRP A 414 5.32 9.40 12.23
CA TRP A 414 4.79 8.21 12.90
C TRP A 414 4.22 8.50 14.30
N GLU A 415 4.67 9.58 14.97
CA GLU A 415 4.07 10.05 16.23
C GLU A 415 2.63 10.55 16.04
N TRP A 416 2.25 10.87 14.80
CA TRP A 416 0.91 11.32 14.44
C TRP A 416 0.09 10.24 13.73
N ALA A 417 0.65 9.64 12.68
CA ALA A 417 -0.05 8.73 11.77
C ALA A 417 0.04 7.25 12.16
N THR A 418 0.94 6.87 13.08
CA THR A 418 1.22 5.46 13.42
C THR A 418 1.09 5.19 14.93
N LYS A 419 0.11 5.82 15.57
CA LYS A 419 -0.22 5.62 16.99
C LYS A 419 -1.51 4.82 17.19
N GLU A 420 -1.80 4.40 18.42
CA GLU A 420 -2.87 3.42 18.68
C GLU A 420 -4.28 3.89 18.27
N ARG A 421 -4.75 5.05 18.75
CA ARG A 421 -6.08 5.62 18.39
C ARG A 421 -6.35 6.98 19.05
N PRO A 422 -6.99 7.94 18.34
CA PRO A 422 -7.12 7.99 16.88
C PRO A 422 -5.79 8.39 16.26
N VAL A 423 -5.44 7.79 15.11
CA VAL A 423 -4.34 8.33 14.30
C VAL A 423 -4.73 9.69 13.73
N CYS A 424 -3.72 10.52 13.49
CA CYS A 424 -3.88 11.82 12.87
C CYS A 424 -4.98 12.64 13.53
N ASP A 425 -4.92 12.77 14.86
CA ASP A 425 -5.83 13.54 15.68
C ASP A 425 -5.25 14.93 15.96
N ASN A 426 -5.57 15.56 17.09
CA ASN A 426 -5.02 16.87 17.46
C ASN A 426 -3.94 16.79 18.57
N SER A 427 -3.35 15.60 18.84
CA SER A 427 -2.38 15.44 19.94
C SER A 427 -1.08 16.19 19.73
N LEU A 428 -0.70 16.47 18.48
CA LEU A 428 0.49 17.27 18.12
C LEU A 428 0.14 18.74 17.80
N GLY A 429 -1.08 19.15 18.12
CA GLY A 429 -1.66 20.46 17.83
C GLY A 429 -2.87 20.39 16.90
N THR A 430 -3.58 21.51 16.81
CA THR A 430 -4.64 21.70 15.81
C THR A 430 -3.99 21.84 14.42
N PRO A 431 -4.46 21.12 13.38
CA PRO A 431 -3.92 21.30 12.04
C PRO A 431 -4.02 22.75 11.55
N ASP A 432 -2.93 23.24 10.97
CA ASP A 432 -2.82 24.55 10.34
C ASP A 432 -3.64 24.64 9.04
N GLY A 433 -3.91 23.50 8.40
CA GLY A 433 -4.74 23.40 7.20
C GLY A 433 -5.40 22.03 7.04
N GLU A 434 -6.60 22.01 6.47
CA GLU A 434 -7.32 20.80 6.10
C GLU A 434 -7.89 20.93 4.68
N TYR A 435 -7.52 20.01 3.79
CA TYR A 435 -7.85 20.09 2.36
C TYR A 435 -8.47 18.77 1.88
N TYR A 436 -9.73 18.79 1.45
CA TYR A 436 -10.35 17.63 0.82
C TYR A 436 -9.64 17.31 -0.49
N VAL A 437 -9.39 16.03 -0.73
CA VAL A 437 -8.81 15.57 -2.00
C VAL A 437 -9.90 15.56 -3.06
N ARG A 438 -10.17 16.76 -3.58
CA ARG A 438 -11.11 17.03 -4.66
C ARG A 438 -10.45 17.91 -5.69
N VAL A 439 -10.56 17.60 -6.96
CA VAL A 439 -9.88 18.38 -8.01
C VAL A 439 -10.77 18.58 -9.22
N LYS A 440 -10.85 19.84 -9.67
CA LYS A 440 -11.47 20.17 -10.96
C LYS A 440 -10.55 19.72 -12.08
N VAL A 441 -11.08 18.93 -13.01
CA VAL A 441 -10.32 18.34 -14.12
C VAL A 441 -10.95 18.65 -15.47
N CYS A 442 -10.20 18.43 -16.55
CA CYS A 442 -10.61 18.73 -17.92
C CYS A 442 -11.00 20.20 -18.13
N ASP A 443 -10.30 21.10 -17.45
CA ASP A 443 -10.56 22.54 -17.53
C ASP A 443 -9.85 23.16 -18.74
N SER A 444 -10.62 23.49 -19.77
CA SER A 444 -10.10 24.10 -20.99
C SER A 444 -9.50 25.50 -20.79
N SER A 445 -9.79 26.18 -19.67
CA SER A 445 -9.23 27.52 -19.41
C SER A 445 -7.74 27.50 -19.07
N VAL A 446 -7.24 26.37 -18.56
CA VAL A 446 -5.81 26.15 -18.24
C VAL A 446 -5.16 25.13 -19.19
N GLY A 447 -5.97 24.41 -19.95
CA GLY A 447 -5.55 23.33 -20.84
C GLY A 447 -6.06 21.97 -20.33
N VAL A 448 -6.52 21.13 -21.25
CA VAL A 448 -7.09 19.82 -20.91
C VAL A 448 -5.99 18.77 -20.75
N GLU A 449 -6.14 17.89 -19.75
CA GLU A 449 -5.26 16.75 -19.53
C GLU A 449 -5.31 15.78 -20.72
N THR A 450 -4.24 15.01 -20.94
CA THR A 450 -4.12 14.08 -22.08
C THR A 450 -5.17 12.98 -22.09
N ASN A 451 -5.74 12.65 -20.92
CA ASN A 451 -6.81 11.68 -20.77
C ASN A 451 -8.21 12.31 -20.80
N CYS A 452 -8.37 13.58 -21.16
CA CYS A 452 -9.67 14.21 -21.35
C CYS A 452 -10.18 14.01 -22.78
N LYS A 453 -11.38 13.46 -22.92
CA LYS A 453 -12.09 13.29 -24.19
C LYS A 453 -13.21 14.33 -24.31
N GLN A 454 -13.30 14.97 -25.48
CA GLN A 454 -14.47 15.80 -25.82
C GLN A 454 -15.61 14.93 -26.33
N TYR A 455 -16.81 15.12 -25.77
CA TYR A 455 -18.05 14.47 -26.23
C TYR A 455 -18.84 15.40 -27.16
N PRO A 456 -19.79 14.87 -27.97
CA PRO A 456 -20.52 15.64 -29.00
C PRO A 456 -21.15 16.96 -28.53
N ASN A 457 -21.62 17.05 -27.28
CA ASN A 457 -22.17 18.28 -26.71
C ASN A 457 -21.10 19.30 -26.28
N GLY A 458 -19.83 19.07 -26.59
CA GLY A 458 -18.72 19.98 -26.32
C GLY A 458 -18.03 19.79 -24.96
N ASN A 459 -18.56 18.92 -24.09
CA ASN A 459 -18.03 18.69 -22.75
C ASN A 459 -16.76 17.84 -22.79
N TYR A 460 -15.73 18.22 -22.03
CA TYR A 460 -14.57 17.37 -21.78
C TYR A 460 -14.76 16.53 -20.52
N LYS A 461 -14.43 15.25 -20.60
CA LYS A 461 -14.50 14.30 -19.47
C LYS A 461 -13.23 13.48 -19.37
N PRO A 462 -12.73 13.19 -18.15
CA PRO A 462 -11.59 12.32 -17.98
C PRO A 462 -12.02 10.90 -18.32
N ILE A 463 -11.24 10.21 -19.14
CA ILE A 463 -11.47 8.83 -19.55
C ILE A 463 -10.31 7.93 -19.13
N GLY A 464 -10.61 6.64 -19.00
CA GLY A 464 -9.65 5.58 -18.72
C GLY A 464 -9.69 4.48 -19.78
N LEU A 465 -9.14 3.31 -19.44
CA LEU A 465 -9.04 2.16 -20.32
C LEU A 465 -10.41 1.61 -20.73
N LEU A 466 -11.41 1.63 -19.84
CA LEU A 466 -12.76 1.16 -20.13
C LEU A 466 -13.39 1.97 -21.26
N GLN A 467 -13.29 3.30 -21.23
CA GLN A 467 -13.81 4.12 -22.33
C GLN A 467 -12.96 3.98 -23.60
N LYS A 468 -11.63 3.92 -23.47
CA LYS A 468 -10.71 3.81 -24.62
C LYS A 468 -10.96 2.56 -25.47
N PHE A 469 -11.36 1.46 -24.84
CA PHE A 469 -11.55 0.17 -25.52
C PHE A 469 -13.01 -0.33 -25.55
N GLY A 470 -13.83 0.08 -24.60
CA GLY A 470 -15.21 -0.37 -24.44
C GLY A 470 -16.25 0.59 -25.00
N GLU A 471 -15.94 1.88 -25.20
CA GLU A 471 -16.86 2.75 -25.94
C GLU A 471 -16.81 2.48 -27.43
N GLY A 472 -17.99 2.41 -28.03
CA GLY A 472 -18.15 2.23 -29.47
C GLY A 472 -17.93 3.49 -30.30
N ASP A 473 -17.92 3.30 -31.61
CA ASP A 473 -17.89 4.38 -32.61
C ASP A 473 -19.28 5.01 -32.86
N GLY A 474 -20.28 4.66 -32.04
CA GLY A 474 -21.68 5.07 -32.19
C GLY A 474 -22.51 4.16 -33.10
N THR A 475 -21.92 3.09 -33.66
CA THR A 475 -22.66 2.09 -34.45
C THR A 475 -23.10 0.90 -33.59
N LYS A 476 -24.17 0.22 -34.01
CA LYS A 476 -24.72 -0.95 -33.33
C LYS A 476 -24.74 -2.20 -34.21
N VAL A 477 -24.57 -3.36 -33.57
CA VAL A 477 -24.56 -4.67 -34.22
C VAL A 477 -25.34 -5.70 -33.41
N CYS A 478 -25.91 -6.70 -34.09
CA CYS A 478 -26.44 -7.90 -33.45
C CYS A 478 -25.29 -8.69 -32.83
N SER A 479 -25.35 -8.94 -31.52
CA SER A 479 -24.20 -9.35 -30.72
C SER A 479 -23.59 -10.68 -31.15
N VAL A 480 -24.36 -11.60 -31.75
CA VAL A 480 -23.85 -12.90 -32.25
C VAL A 480 -23.48 -12.83 -33.74
N SER A 481 -24.34 -12.28 -34.60
CA SER A 481 -24.09 -12.30 -36.05
C SER A 481 -23.22 -11.14 -36.54
N TYR A 482 -23.00 -10.13 -35.69
CA TYR A 482 -22.27 -8.90 -35.96
C TYR A 482 -22.84 -8.06 -37.13
N LYS A 483 -24.08 -8.36 -37.52
CA LYS A 483 -24.86 -7.61 -38.52
C LYS A 483 -25.29 -6.26 -37.94
N SER A 484 -25.20 -5.19 -38.72
CA SER A 484 -25.70 -3.87 -38.29
C SER A 484 -27.17 -3.91 -37.87
N CYS A 485 -27.51 -3.17 -36.82
CA CYS A 485 -28.85 -3.07 -36.27
C CYS A 485 -29.11 -1.65 -35.74
N ASN A 486 -30.37 -1.30 -35.54
CA ASN A 486 -30.78 -0.10 -34.80
C ASN A 486 -31.52 -0.47 -33.51
N THR A 487 -32.27 -1.57 -33.55
CA THR A 487 -33.07 -2.10 -32.44
C THR A 487 -32.94 -3.61 -32.35
N ASP A 488 -33.34 -4.21 -31.23
CA ASP A 488 -33.36 -5.67 -31.07
C ASP A 488 -34.24 -6.39 -32.10
N SER A 489 -35.22 -5.70 -32.70
CA SER A 489 -36.09 -6.28 -33.73
C SER A 489 -35.36 -6.54 -35.05
N ASP A 490 -34.21 -5.89 -35.27
CA ASP A 490 -33.35 -6.13 -36.43
C ASP A 490 -32.53 -7.43 -36.27
N CYS A 491 -32.44 -7.98 -35.07
CA CYS A 491 -31.71 -9.19 -34.73
C CYS A 491 -32.64 -10.39 -34.64
N GLY A 492 -32.54 -11.29 -35.63
CA GLY A 492 -33.34 -12.49 -35.76
C GLY A 492 -33.07 -13.54 -34.67
N THR A 493 -33.76 -14.68 -34.80
CA THR A 493 -33.59 -15.82 -33.89
C THR A 493 -32.14 -16.31 -33.93
N GLY A 494 -31.48 -16.37 -32.76
CA GLY A 494 -30.08 -16.77 -32.64
C GLY A 494 -29.05 -15.68 -32.95
N GLU A 495 -29.46 -14.44 -33.27
CA GLU A 495 -28.53 -13.35 -33.57
C GLU A 495 -28.14 -12.48 -32.35
N GLY A 496 -28.59 -12.85 -31.14
CA GLY A 496 -28.31 -12.08 -29.92
C GLY A 496 -29.06 -10.75 -29.84
N PHE A 497 -28.49 -9.72 -29.22
CA PHE A 497 -29.11 -8.40 -29.00
C PHE A 497 -28.49 -7.33 -29.89
N CYS A 498 -29.21 -6.21 -30.11
CA CYS A 498 -28.64 -5.05 -30.77
C CYS A 498 -27.82 -4.22 -29.78
N VAL A 499 -26.49 -4.35 -29.84
CA VAL A 499 -25.55 -3.76 -28.88
C VAL A 499 -24.66 -2.71 -29.54
N ASP A 500 -24.16 -1.77 -28.74
CA ASP A 500 -23.12 -0.85 -29.19
C ASP A 500 -21.85 -1.64 -29.54
N LYS A 501 -21.30 -1.36 -30.72
CA LYS A 501 -20.11 -2.03 -31.24
C LYS A 501 -18.88 -1.54 -30.48
N ALA A 502 -18.15 -2.42 -29.81
CA ALA A 502 -16.94 -2.06 -29.06
C ALA A 502 -15.70 -2.81 -29.57
N LYS A 503 -14.50 -2.36 -29.17
CA LYS A 503 -13.26 -3.11 -29.44
C LYS A 503 -13.10 -4.28 -28.48
N LEU A 504 -13.54 -4.09 -27.23
CA LEU A 504 -13.60 -5.09 -26.18
C LEU A 504 -14.95 -4.98 -25.47
N TYR A 505 -15.54 -6.12 -25.12
CA TYR A 505 -16.68 -6.17 -24.21
C TYR A 505 -16.20 -6.52 -22.81
N PHE A 506 -16.72 -5.82 -21.80
CA PHE A 506 -16.24 -5.93 -20.43
C PHE A 506 -17.30 -6.48 -19.49
N GLY A 507 -16.86 -7.32 -18.57
CA GLY A 507 -17.61 -7.79 -17.40
C GLY A 507 -16.80 -7.50 -16.14
N LEU A 508 -17.45 -7.63 -14.98
CA LEU A 508 -16.80 -7.45 -13.69
C LEU A 508 -17.30 -8.51 -12.70
N ILE A 509 -16.36 -9.20 -12.05
CA ILE A 509 -16.57 -9.97 -10.83
C ILE A 509 -15.68 -9.37 -9.74
N THR A 510 -16.25 -9.16 -8.56
CA THR A 510 -15.51 -8.74 -7.36
C THR A 510 -15.74 -9.72 -6.23
N GLY A 511 -14.87 -9.72 -5.23
CA GLY A 511 -15.25 -10.24 -3.91
C GLY A 511 -16.48 -9.50 -3.35
N SER A 512 -17.11 -10.04 -2.33
CA SER A 512 -18.21 -9.36 -1.62
C SER A 512 -17.82 -9.05 -0.17
N TYR A 513 -18.58 -8.20 0.50
CA TYR A 513 -18.37 -7.93 1.94
C TYR A 513 -19.08 -8.96 2.81
N THR A 514 -20.18 -9.50 2.31
CA THR A 514 -21.01 -10.49 3.03
C THR A 514 -20.42 -11.90 2.93
N LYS A 515 -19.83 -12.22 1.77
CA LYS A 515 -19.00 -13.39 1.48
C LYS A 515 -17.59 -12.88 1.17
N ASN A 516 -16.87 -12.49 2.21
CA ASN A 516 -15.55 -11.88 2.12
C ASN A 516 -14.40 -12.90 2.06
N LEU A 517 -14.61 -14.11 2.54
CA LEU A 517 -13.64 -15.20 2.54
C LEU A 517 -13.89 -16.23 1.44
N SER A 518 -15.00 -16.14 0.70
CA SER A 518 -15.32 -17.04 -0.41
C SER A 518 -15.74 -16.27 -1.66
N GLY A 519 -15.49 -16.89 -2.82
CA GLY A 519 -15.40 -16.40 -4.19
C GLY A 519 -16.04 -15.06 -4.60
N GLY A 520 -16.59 -15.06 -5.81
CA GLY A 520 -16.90 -13.82 -6.55
C GLY A 520 -18.38 -13.58 -6.76
N VAL A 521 -18.79 -12.32 -6.76
CA VAL A 521 -20.13 -11.89 -7.17
C VAL A 521 -20.02 -11.13 -8.50
N LEU A 522 -20.82 -11.54 -9.48
CA LEU A 522 -20.97 -10.83 -10.74
C LEU A 522 -21.54 -9.43 -10.48
N ARG A 523 -20.85 -8.42 -10.99
CA ARG A 523 -21.21 -7.00 -10.91
C ARG A 523 -21.61 -6.42 -12.26
N LYS A 524 -21.10 -7.01 -13.34
CA LYS A 524 -21.42 -6.67 -14.74
C LYS A 524 -21.31 -7.91 -15.61
N ASN A 525 -22.38 -8.25 -16.32
CA ASN A 525 -22.36 -9.19 -17.43
C ASN A 525 -21.49 -8.63 -18.57
N ILE A 526 -20.82 -9.50 -19.32
CA ILE A 526 -20.00 -9.08 -20.47
C ILE A 526 -20.86 -8.26 -21.43
N TRP A 527 -20.56 -6.97 -21.56
CA TRP A 527 -21.35 -6.04 -22.36
C TRP A 527 -20.53 -4.82 -22.81
N SER A 528 -21.14 -3.96 -23.63
CA SER A 528 -20.56 -2.64 -23.93
C SER A 528 -20.63 -1.77 -22.69
N ILE A 529 -19.58 -1.00 -22.38
CA ILE A 529 -19.62 -0.04 -21.27
C ILE A 529 -20.34 1.27 -21.67
N SER A 530 -20.67 1.44 -22.96
CA SER A 530 -21.43 2.59 -23.44
C SER A 530 -22.82 2.69 -22.80
N ASP A 531 -23.33 1.61 -22.21
CA ASP A 531 -24.57 1.63 -21.46
C ASP A 531 -24.45 2.35 -20.10
N GLU A 532 -23.24 2.58 -19.59
CA GLU A 532 -22.99 3.31 -18.34
C GLU A 532 -22.73 4.81 -18.56
N ILE A 533 -22.65 5.25 -19.82
CA ILE A 533 -22.14 6.58 -20.21
C ILE A 533 -23.11 7.24 -21.19
N ASN A 534 -23.49 8.48 -20.92
CA ASN A 534 -24.24 9.25 -21.90
C ASN A 534 -23.34 9.60 -23.10
N SER A 535 -23.62 9.04 -24.29
CA SER A 535 -22.78 9.22 -25.47
C SER A 535 -22.67 10.66 -25.99
N GLN A 536 -23.60 11.55 -25.60
CA GLN A 536 -23.59 12.96 -26.02
C GLN A 536 -22.79 13.84 -25.06
N THR A 537 -22.82 13.52 -23.76
CA THR A 537 -22.25 14.39 -22.70
C THR A 537 -21.04 13.80 -21.98
N GLY A 538 -20.83 12.49 -22.06
CA GLY A 538 -19.81 11.74 -21.32
C GLY A 538 -20.09 11.58 -19.83
N ILE A 539 -21.28 11.95 -19.37
CA ILE A 539 -21.71 11.86 -17.97
C ILE A 539 -22.05 10.41 -17.64
N PHE A 540 -21.60 9.92 -16.48
CA PHE A 540 -21.92 8.59 -15.99
C PHE A 540 -23.37 8.48 -15.50
N GLN A 541 -23.95 7.31 -15.69
CA GLN A 541 -25.27 6.99 -15.14
C GLN A 541 -25.20 6.73 -13.64
N SER A 542 -26.28 7.08 -12.93
CA SER A 542 -26.39 6.91 -11.48
C SER A 542 -27.29 5.73 -11.06
N SER A 543 -28.01 5.14 -12.00
CA SER A 543 -28.86 3.96 -11.81
C SER A 543 -28.15 2.68 -12.23
N GLU A 544 -28.52 1.56 -11.61
CA GLU A 544 -28.05 0.24 -12.00
C GLU A 544 -28.74 -0.22 -13.30
N ASN A 545 -27.96 -0.77 -14.24
CA ASN A 545 -28.44 -1.36 -15.48
C ASN A 545 -28.80 -2.84 -15.30
N VAL A 546 -29.62 -3.38 -16.21
CA VAL A 546 -30.01 -4.80 -16.18
C VAL A 546 -28.79 -5.71 -16.31
N GLU A 547 -27.82 -5.30 -17.12
CA GLU A 547 -26.56 -5.98 -17.34
C GLU A 547 -25.61 -5.85 -16.13
N GLY A 548 -25.89 -4.95 -15.19
CA GLY A 548 -25.00 -4.52 -14.11
C GLY A 548 -24.11 -3.33 -14.53
N ASN A 549 -23.18 -2.93 -13.65
CA ASN A 549 -22.31 -1.78 -13.87
C ASN A 549 -20.90 -2.00 -13.32
N ILE A 550 -19.88 -1.62 -14.08
CA ILE A 550 -18.48 -1.58 -13.64
C ILE A 550 -18.23 -0.28 -12.88
N ILE A 551 -18.54 0.87 -13.48
CA ILE A 551 -18.16 2.19 -12.95
C ILE A 551 -18.89 2.44 -11.62
N LEU A 552 -20.19 2.19 -11.59
CA LEU A 552 -21.01 2.36 -10.38
C LEU A 552 -20.57 1.41 -9.24
N THR A 553 -20.11 0.20 -9.57
CA THR A 553 -19.52 -0.72 -8.57
C THR A 553 -18.26 -0.10 -7.97
N LEU A 554 -17.32 0.32 -8.82
CA LEU A 554 -16.04 0.88 -8.38
C LEU A 554 -16.19 2.18 -7.60
N ASP A 555 -17.19 3.00 -7.93
CA ASP A 555 -17.54 4.21 -7.16
C ASP A 555 -18.04 3.88 -5.75
N ARG A 556 -18.83 2.81 -5.60
CA ARG A 556 -19.46 2.42 -4.33
C ARG A 556 -18.56 1.59 -3.41
N LEU A 557 -17.51 0.96 -3.93
CA LEU A 557 -16.53 0.23 -3.12
C LEU A 557 -15.81 1.20 -2.16
N LYS A 558 -15.82 0.85 -0.86
CA LYS A 558 -15.14 1.61 0.20
C LYS A 558 -14.79 0.72 1.40
N THR A 559 -13.97 1.24 2.30
CA THR A 559 -13.85 0.67 3.65
C THR A 559 -15.20 0.70 4.39
N VAL A 560 -15.49 -0.32 5.20
CA VAL A 560 -16.75 -0.43 5.96
C VAL A 560 -16.52 -0.89 7.41
N GLY A 561 -17.45 -0.54 8.29
CA GLY A 561 -17.51 -1.04 9.66
C GLY A 561 -16.71 -0.26 10.70
N PHE A 562 -15.97 0.79 10.29
CA PHE A 562 -15.25 1.68 11.20
C PHE A 562 -16.21 2.61 11.94
N ARG A 563 -16.00 2.81 13.24
CA ARG A 563 -16.84 3.67 14.09
C ARG A 563 -16.02 4.83 14.63
N TYR A 564 -16.40 6.04 14.25
CA TYR A 564 -15.78 7.27 14.76
C TYR A 564 -16.10 7.60 16.22
N SER A 565 -17.09 6.94 16.84
CA SER A 565 -17.44 7.20 18.24
C SER A 565 -16.40 6.67 19.23
N ASP A 566 -15.67 5.62 18.86
CA ASP A 566 -14.61 5.01 19.67
C ASP A 566 -13.35 4.64 18.84
N TYR A 567 -13.29 5.09 17.58
CA TYR A 567 -12.21 4.83 16.61
C TYR A 567 -11.86 3.34 16.50
N SER A 568 -12.89 2.51 16.37
CA SER A 568 -12.76 1.05 16.38
C SER A 568 -13.65 0.36 15.36
N TYR A 569 -13.38 -0.94 15.16
CA TYR A 569 -14.29 -1.88 14.51
C TYR A 569 -14.97 -2.74 15.59
N GLN A 570 -15.71 -2.16 16.53
CA GLN A 570 -16.52 -2.93 17.51
C GLN A 570 -18.02 -2.85 17.20
N GLY A 571 -18.77 -3.97 17.18
CA GLY A 571 -20.23 -3.99 16.93
C GLY A 571 -20.73 -5.11 15.99
N SER A 572 -21.98 -4.99 15.49
CA SER A 572 -22.72 -6.06 14.79
C SER A 572 -22.21 -6.51 13.42
N TYR A 573 -21.18 -5.85 12.85
CA TYR A 573 -20.64 -6.12 11.51
C TYR A 573 -19.11 -6.00 11.47
N THR A 574 -18.43 -6.40 12.54
CA THR A 574 -17.11 -5.86 12.84
C THR A 574 -15.99 -6.90 12.95
N CYS A 575 -14.75 -6.42 12.85
CA CYS A 575 -13.56 -7.25 13.01
C CYS A 575 -13.25 -7.57 14.48
N GLY A 576 -13.71 -6.73 15.42
CA GLY A 576 -13.64 -6.98 16.85
C GLY A 576 -12.22 -7.32 17.35
N TRP A 577 -12.15 -8.01 18.49
CA TRP A 577 -10.91 -8.59 19.02
C TRP A 577 -10.94 -10.11 18.84
N ILE A 578 -10.70 -10.57 17.59
CA ILE A 578 -10.67 -11.99 17.25
C ILE A 578 -9.24 -12.51 17.43
N THR A 579 -8.97 -13.14 18.58
CA THR A 579 -7.64 -13.66 18.93
C THR A 579 -7.60 -15.15 19.21
N THR A 580 -8.76 -15.82 19.15
CA THR A 580 -8.92 -17.20 19.62
C THR A 580 -9.22 -18.20 18.51
N HIS A 581 -9.60 -17.75 17.31
CA HIS A 581 -9.92 -18.59 16.16
C HIS A 581 -9.64 -17.87 14.82
N PRO A 582 -9.54 -18.61 13.69
CA PRO A 582 -9.54 -18.03 12.35
C PRO A 582 -10.83 -17.26 12.02
N LEU A 583 -10.78 -16.35 11.06
CA LEU A 583 -11.96 -15.58 10.63
C LEU A 583 -13.04 -16.50 10.06
N ASN A 584 -14.29 -16.23 10.41
CA ASN A 584 -15.45 -16.80 9.75
C ASN A 584 -15.97 -15.88 8.65
N GLU A 585 -16.71 -16.46 7.71
CA GLU A 585 -17.39 -15.72 6.66
C GLU A 585 -18.29 -14.60 7.22
N GLY A 586 -18.15 -13.39 6.68
CA GLY A 586 -18.87 -12.19 7.12
C GLY A 586 -18.26 -11.45 8.32
N GLU A 587 -17.19 -11.97 8.93
CA GLU A 587 -16.35 -11.26 9.92
C GLU A 587 -15.22 -10.50 9.23
N CYS A 588 -14.74 -9.41 9.84
CA CYS A 588 -13.65 -8.60 9.29
C CYS A 588 -13.83 -8.36 7.76
N ARG A 589 -14.97 -7.79 7.36
CA ARG A 589 -15.44 -7.80 5.96
C ARG A 589 -14.56 -7.09 4.93
N MET A 590 -13.54 -6.38 5.41
CA MET A 590 -12.49 -5.77 4.58
C MET A 590 -11.34 -6.73 4.24
N TRP A 591 -11.23 -7.85 4.96
CA TRP A 591 -10.22 -8.88 4.77
C TRP A 591 -10.76 -10.06 3.95
N GLY A 592 -9.86 -10.72 3.25
CA GLY A 592 -10.16 -11.86 2.39
C GLY A 592 -10.11 -11.48 0.91
N ASN A 593 -9.45 -12.33 0.13
CA ASN A 593 -9.14 -12.11 -1.27
C ASN A 593 -9.16 -13.45 -2.03
N PRO A 594 -10.35 -14.09 -2.19
CA PRO A 594 -10.50 -15.45 -2.68
C PRO A 594 -10.31 -15.57 -4.20
N ILE A 595 -9.13 -15.23 -4.71
CA ILE A 595 -8.88 -15.04 -6.14
C ILE A 595 -9.05 -16.32 -6.96
N ALA A 596 -8.55 -17.48 -6.50
CA ALA A 596 -8.78 -18.74 -7.21
C ALA A 596 -10.29 -19.03 -7.37
N GLU A 597 -11.07 -18.88 -6.31
CA GLU A 597 -12.52 -19.09 -6.35
C GLU A 597 -13.23 -18.11 -7.29
N MET A 598 -12.78 -16.86 -7.36
CA MET A 598 -13.28 -15.88 -8.33
C MET A 598 -12.94 -16.26 -9.78
N ILE A 599 -11.75 -16.82 -10.04
CA ILE A 599 -11.38 -17.33 -11.37
C ILE A 599 -12.27 -18.51 -11.73
N TYR A 600 -12.48 -19.45 -10.81
CA TYR A 600 -13.38 -20.58 -10.99
C TYR A 600 -14.80 -20.10 -11.35
N GLU A 601 -15.34 -19.13 -10.61
CA GLU A 601 -16.66 -18.56 -10.88
C GLU A 601 -16.74 -17.87 -12.26
N THR A 602 -15.64 -17.25 -12.69
CA THR A 602 -15.53 -16.65 -14.03
C THR A 602 -15.51 -17.69 -15.14
N LEU A 603 -14.79 -18.79 -14.95
CA LEU A 603 -14.78 -19.91 -15.89
C LEU A 603 -16.18 -20.53 -16.01
N ARG A 604 -16.91 -20.70 -14.89
CA ARG A 604 -18.32 -21.13 -14.91
C ARG A 604 -19.19 -20.18 -15.70
N TYR A 605 -19.04 -18.87 -15.50
CA TYR A 605 -19.77 -17.86 -16.25
C TYR A 605 -19.51 -17.96 -17.76
N PHE A 606 -18.24 -18.03 -18.19
CA PHE A 606 -17.90 -18.21 -19.60
C PHE A 606 -18.36 -19.56 -20.18
N ALA A 607 -18.42 -20.62 -19.37
CA ALA A 607 -18.93 -21.94 -19.77
C ALA A 607 -20.46 -21.97 -19.90
N GLY A 608 -21.15 -20.84 -19.66
CA GLY A 608 -22.59 -20.71 -19.82
C GLY A 608 -23.41 -21.29 -18.67
N LYS A 609 -22.83 -21.43 -17.47
CA LYS A 609 -23.63 -21.75 -16.28
C LYS A 609 -24.60 -20.60 -15.99
N GLY A 610 -25.83 -20.93 -15.62
CA GLY A 610 -26.92 -19.94 -15.46
C GLY A 610 -27.11 -19.39 -14.06
N SER A 611 -26.30 -19.80 -13.09
CA SER A 611 -26.42 -19.36 -11.70
C SER A 611 -25.08 -19.37 -10.97
N PRO A 612 -24.87 -18.43 -10.04
CA PRO A 612 -23.67 -18.40 -9.22
C PRO A 612 -23.58 -19.62 -8.30
N THR A 613 -22.36 -19.92 -7.85
CA THR A 613 -22.10 -20.88 -6.76
C THR A 613 -22.76 -20.35 -5.48
N SER A 614 -23.51 -21.21 -4.78
CA SER A 614 -24.32 -20.80 -3.62
C SER A 614 -23.49 -20.25 -2.47
N GLU A 615 -22.26 -20.74 -2.32
CA GLU A 615 -21.32 -20.40 -1.27
C GLU A 615 -20.79 -18.96 -1.44
N PHE A 616 -20.57 -18.53 -2.68
CA PHE A 616 -19.98 -17.23 -3.05
C PHE A 616 -20.98 -16.07 -3.08
N THR A 617 -22.27 -16.38 -3.04
CA THR A 617 -23.33 -15.37 -3.14
C THR A 617 -24.10 -15.23 -1.83
N TYR A 618 -24.85 -14.13 -1.72
CA TYR A 618 -25.67 -13.81 -0.54
C TYR A 618 -27.12 -13.54 -0.93
N SER A 619 -28.06 -13.69 -0.01
CA SER A 619 -29.46 -13.32 -0.23
C SER A 619 -29.67 -11.81 -0.02
N GLY A 620 -30.36 -11.14 -0.96
CA GLY A 620 -30.65 -9.71 -0.88
C GLY A 620 -29.87 -8.86 -1.91
N SER A 621 -30.26 -7.59 -2.02
CA SER A 621 -29.70 -6.61 -2.96
C SER A 621 -28.50 -5.83 -2.41
N ASN A 622 -28.30 -5.81 -1.08
CA ASN A 622 -27.31 -4.95 -0.44
C ASN A 622 -26.17 -5.80 0.13
N ASP A 623 -24.95 -5.45 -0.23
CA ASP A 623 -23.74 -6.08 0.29
C ASP A 623 -23.26 -5.29 1.51
N THR A 624 -23.63 -5.71 2.72
CA THR A 624 -23.27 -4.98 3.96
C THR A 624 -23.79 -3.52 3.97
N GLY A 625 -24.93 -3.26 3.32
CA GLY A 625 -25.48 -1.91 3.21
C GLY A 625 -24.91 -1.08 2.07
N LEU A 626 -23.91 -1.59 1.34
CA LEU A 626 -23.52 -1.03 0.05
C LEU A 626 -24.46 -1.55 -1.04
N LEU A 627 -24.95 -0.64 -1.89
CA LEU A 627 -25.79 -0.96 -3.04
C LEU A 627 -24.90 -1.39 -4.22
N LEU A 628 -24.08 -2.41 -4.07
CA LEU A 628 -23.25 -2.89 -5.18
C LEU A 628 -24.12 -3.60 -6.22
N PRO A 629 -23.94 -3.32 -7.53
CA PRO A 629 -24.61 -4.04 -8.58
C PRO A 629 -24.53 -5.55 -8.42
N LYS A 630 -25.63 -6.24 -8.72
CA LYS A 630 -25.75 -7.70 -8.61
C LYS A 630 -26.75 -8.23 -9.64
N PRO A 631 -26.40 -8.18 -10.94
CA PRO A 631 -27.28 -8.65 -12.00
C PRO A 631 -27.47 -10.17 -11.98
N ASP A 632 -28.53 -10.64 -12.63
CA ASP A 632 -28.70 -12.06 -12.98
C ASP A 632 -27.55 -12.52 -13.89
N TRP A 633 -27.20 -13.81 -13.85
CA TRP A 633 -26.23 -14.40 -14.78
C TRP A 633 -26.87 -14.57 -16.15
N GLY A 634 -26.40 -13.78 -17.13
CA GLY A 634 -26.96 -13.72 -18.46
C GLY A 634 -28.06 -12.67 -18.62
N ILE A 635 -28.50 -12.45 -19.85
CA ILE A 635 -29.44 -11.38 -20.21
C ILE A 635 -30.77 -11.96 -20.71
N ARG A 636 -31.90 -11.47 -20.17
CA ARG A 636 -33.23 -11.97 -20.53
C ARG A 636 -33.66 -11.50 -21.92
N LYS A 637 -33.97 -12.45 -22.82
CA LYS A 637 -34.58 -12.20 -24.14
C LYS A 637 -35.91 -12.96 -24.23
N GLY A 638 -37.03 -12.24 -24.09
CA GLY A 638 -38.35 -12.87 -24.03
C GLY A 638 -38.49 -13.76 -22.79
N GLY A 639 -38.82 -15.05 -22.99
CA GLY A 639 -38.94 -16.03 -21.90
C GLY A 639 -37.63 -16.75 -21.52
N ASN A 640 -36.52 -16.47 -22.19
CA ASN A 640 -35.23 -17.16 -22.00
C ASN A 640 -34.18 -16.20 -21.42
N THR A 641 -33.18 -16.73 -20.71
CA THR A 641 -31.98 -15.99 -20.29
C THR A 641 -30.81 -16.51 -21.12
N LEU A 642 -30.22 -15.63 -21.93
CA LEU A 642 -29.08 -15.97 -22.78
C LEU A 642 -27.79 -15.83 -21.99
N GLN A 643 -26.96 -16.87 -22.03
CA GLN A 643 -25.63 -16.90 -21.39
C GLN A 643 -24.53 -16.45 -22.37
N PRO A 644 -23.29 -16.15 -21.91
CA PRO A 644 -22.24 -15.63 -22.78
C PRO A 644 -22.02 -16.39 -24.11
N PRO A 645 -22.05 -17.73 -24.15
CA PRO A 645 -21.90 -18.49 -25.41
C PRO A 645 -23.05 -18.27 -26.41
N GLU A 646 -24.21 -17.79 -25.94
CA GLU A 646 -25.38 -17.47 -26.75
C GLU A 646 -25.48 -15.97 -27.06
N LEU A 647 -24.70 -15.14 -26.38
CA LEU A 647 -24.70 -13.68 -26.51
C LEU A 647 -23.67 -13.16 -27.51
N PHE A 648 -22.57 -13.89 -27.70
CA PHE A 648 -21.45 -13.44 -28.54
C PHE A 648 -21.02 -14.53 -29.54
N PRO A 649 -20.29 -14.18 -30.62
CA PRO A 649 -19.80 -15.16 -31.58
C PRO A 649 -18.86 -16.16 -30.89
N TRP A 650 -18.93 -17.43 -31.27
CA TRP A 650 -18.09 -18.48 -30.69
C TRP A 650 -16.58 -18.22 -30.81
N CYS A 651 -16.17 -17.44 -31.82
CA CYS A 651 -14.78 -17.06 -32.06
C CYS A 651 -14.33 -15.80 -31.29
N SER A 652 -15.20 -15.21 -30.46
CA SER A 652 -14.81 -14.17 -29.51
C SER A 652 -13.95 -14.78 -28.41
N LYS A 653 -12.71 -14.28 -28.29
CA LYS A 653 -11.74 -14.82 -27.33
C LYS A 653 -12.08 -14.37 -25.90
N PRO A 654 -12.36 -15.29 -24.97
CA PRO A 654 -12.56 -14.94 -23.57
C PRO A 654 -11.22 -14.69 -22.88
N SER A 655 -11.17 -13.69 -22.01
CA SER A 655 -9.99 -13.35 -21.23
C SER A 655 -10.37 -12.90 -19.82
N ILE A 656 -9.52 -13.23 -18.87
CA ILE A 656 -9.62 -12.80 -17.48
C ILE A 656 -8.50 -11.79 -17.24
N VAL A 657 -8.81 -10.64 -16.66
CA VAL A 657 -7.82 -9.68 -16.18
C VAL A 657 -8.00 -9.54 -14.68
N ILE A 658 -7.04 -10.05 -13.92
CA ILE A 658 -7.05 -10.02 -12.46
C ILE A 658 -6.35 -8.74 -12.00
N ILE A 659 -6.96 -8.02 -11.08
CA ILE A 659 -6.39 -6.86 -10.38
C ILE A 659 -6.47 -7.18 -8.90
N SER A 660 -5.34 -7.52 -8.29
CA SER A 660 -5.29 -7.96 -6.91
C SER A 660 -3.91 -7.81 -6.29
N ASP A 661 -3.84 -7.91 -4.97
CA ASP A 661 -2.61 -8.09 -4.20
C ASP A 661 -1.91 -9.41 -4.56
N ILE A 662 -0.58 -9.45 -4.41
CA ILE A 662 0.25 -10.63 -4.73
C ILE A 662 0.03 -11.82 -3.79
N ASN A 663 -0.59 -11.61 -2.63
CA ASN A 663 -0.93 -12.64 -1.67
C ASN A 663 -2.45 -12.83 -1.59
N PRO A 664 -3.07 -13.60 -2.53
CA PRO A 664 -4.43 -14.12 -2.36
C PRO A 664 -4.63 -14.79 -1.00
N SER A 665 -5.87 -14.80 -0.52
CA SER A 665 -6.22 -15.40 0.77
C SER A 665 -7.59 -16.06 0.71
N TYR A 666 -7.74 -17.14 1.48
CA TYR A 666 -8.98 -17.94 1.58
C TYR A 666 -9.48 -18.38 0.20
N ASP A 667 -8.57 -18.85 -0.66
CA ASP A 667 -8.90 -19.26 -2.02
C ASP A 667 -8.63 -20.75 -2.27
N SER A 668 -8.62 -21.53 -1.18
CA SER A 668 -8.11 -22.91 -1.18
C SER A 668 -9.20 -23.97 -0.97
N ASP A 669 -10.44 -23.59 -0.69
CA ASP A 669 -11.47 -24.49 -0.17
C ASP A 669 -12.56 -24.82 -1.20
N THR A 670 -13.26 -23.82 -1.74
CA THR A 670 -14.46 -24.05 -2.57
C THR A 670 -14.10 -24.11 -4.06
N VAL A 671 -13.15 -25.00 -4.41
CA VAL A 671 -12.74 -25.28 -5.79
C VAL A 671 -12.58 -26.78 -6.05
N PRO A 672 -12.97 -27.31 -7.23
CA PRO A 672 -12.94 -28.75 -7.49
C PRO A 672 -11.52 -29.33 -7.45
N GLY A 673 -11.34 -30.42 -6.70
CA GLY A 673 -10.03 -31.05 -6.51
C GLY A 673 -9.16 -30.39 -5.43
N SER A 674 -9.70 -29.50 -4.60
CA SER A 674 -8.97 -28.95 -3.46
C SER A 674 -8.45 -30.07 -2.54
N SER A 675 -7.19 -29.93 -2.11
CA SER A 675 -6.57 -30.79 -1.08
C SER A 675 -6.99 -30.42 0.34
N PHE A 676 -7.67 -29.29 0.52
CA PHE A 676 -7.99 -28.73 1.83
C PHE A 676 -9.45 -28.92 2.22
N GLU A 677 -10.37 -28.87 1.25
CA GLU A 677 -11.80 -29.12 1.45
C GLU A 677 -12.38 -29.90 0.27
N SER A 678 -13.44 -30.68 0.53
CA SER A 678 -14.11 -31.45 -0.52
C SER A 678 -15.19 -30.62 -1.20
N TYR A 679 -14.97 -30.22 -2.45
CA TYR A 679 -15.94 -29.52 -3.27
C TYR A 679 -16.14 -30.18 -4.64
N SER A 680 -17.41 -30.30 -5.07
CA SER A 680 -17.77 -30.81 -6.39
C SER A 680 -18.19 -29.66 -7.29
N GLY A 681 -17.49 -29.46 -8.40
CA GLY A 681 -17.84 -28.46 -9.39
C GLY A 681 -18.73 -28.97 -10.51
N ASP A 682 -19.01 -28.08 -11.46
CA ASP A 682 -19.77 -28.37 -12.68
C ASP A 682 -18.97 -28.10 -13.98
N LEU A 683 -17.66 -27.89 -13.84
CA LEU A 683 -16.70 -27.86 -14.94
C LEU A 683 -16.09 -29.26 -15.14
N SER A 684 -15.89 -29.65 -16.38
CA SER A 684 -15.46 -31.00 -16.78
C SER A 684 -13.97 -31.19 -16.51
N ASP A 685 -13.59 -32.32 -15.91
CA ASP A 685 -12.19 -32.72 -15.71
C ASP A 685 -11.30 -31.69 -14.99
N LEU A 686 -11.88 -30.84 -14.12
CA LEU A 686 -11.14 -29.89 -13.30
C LEU A 686 -10.73 -30.51 -11.96
N ASP A 687 -9.43 -30.59 -11.72
CA ASP A 687 -8.83 -30.89 -10.40
C ASP A 687 -7.69 -29.91 -10.12
N VAL A 688 -7.90 -28.94 -9.22
CA VAL A 688 -6.90 -27.88 -8.99
C VAL A 688 -5.64 -28.38 -8.31
N SER A 689 -5.72 -29.44 -7.49
CA SER A 689 -4.55 -29.97 -6.80
C SER A 689 -3.61 -30.69 -7.78
N ASP A 690 -4.16 -31.51 -8.67
CA ASP A 690 -3.37 -32.21 -9.69
C ASP A 690 -2.72 -31.24 -10.69
N LEU A 691 -3.45 -30.19 -11.07
CA LEU A 691 -2.92 -29.15 -11.95
C LEU A 691 -1.83 -28.32 -11.26
N ALA A 692 -2.05 -27.90 -10.00
CA ALA A 692 -1.04 -27.20 -9.22
C ALA A 692 0.22 -28.06 -9.03
N LYS A 693 0.06 -29.36 -8.77
CA LYS A 693 1.17 -30.31 -8.71
C LYS A 693 1.96 -30.34 -10.01
N THR A 694 1.27 -30.42 -11.15
CA THR A 694 1.90 -30.44 -12.48
C THR A 694 2.73 -29.18 -12.70
N ILE A 695 2.20 -28.01 -12.35
CA ILE A 695 2.94 -26.73 -12.42
C ILE A 695 4.17 -26.78 -11.50
N GLY A 696 4.01 -27.21 -10.25
CA GLY A 696 5.11 -27.28 -9.29
C GLY A 696 6.24 -28.25 -9.69
N ASP A 697 5.90 -29.36 -10.33
CA ASP A 697 6.88 -30.31 -10.86
C ASP A 697 7.67 -29.72 -12.04
N GLU A 698 7.00 -29.02 -12.96
CA GLU A 698 7.64 -28.40 -14.14
C GLU A 698 8.52 -27.21 -13.77
N GLU A 699 8.09 -26.39 -12.81
CA GLU A 699 8.84 -25.24 -12.28
C GLU A 699 9.99 -25.66 -11.34
N GLY A 700 10.15 -26.96 -11.07
CA GLY A 700 11.19 -27.47 -10.17
C GLY A 700 11.00 -27.06 -8.70
N ILE A 701 9.77 -26.73 -8.30
CA ILE A 701 9.40 -26.35 -6.94
C ILE A 701 9.23 -27.59 -6.06
N SER A 702 8.80 -28.71 -6.64
CA SER A 702 8.61 -29.95 -5.92
C SER A 702 9.93 -30.49 -5.34
N ASN A 703 9.86 -30.94 -4.08
CA ASN A 703 10.95 -31.50 -3.26
C ASN A 703 12.03 -30.51 -2.80
N ALA A 704 11.69 -29.22 -2.67
CA ALA A 704 12.56 -28.21 -2.06
C ALA A 704 11.89 -27.55 -0.83
N ASN A 705 12.67 -26.78 -0.07
CA ASN A 705 12.17 -26.06 1.11
C ASN A 705 11.88 -24.61 0.76
N TYR A 706 10.68 -24.13 1.11
CA TYR A 706 10.24 -22.76 0.91
C TYR A 706 9.67 -22.18 2.20
N PHE A 707 9.71 -20.85 2.32
CA PHE A 707 8.98 -20.16 3.38
C PHE A 707 7.50 -20.14 3.03
N ILE A 708 6.70 -20.86 3.81
CA ILE A 708 5.25 -20.96 3.58
C ILE A 708 4.52 -21.24 4.88
N GLY A 709 3.25 -20.83 4.98
CA GLY A 709 2.41 -21.05 6.16
C GLY A 709 2.11 -22.53 6.41
N GLU A 710 1.63 -23.25 5.39
CA GLU A 710 1.24 -24.65 5.46
C GLU A 710 1.74 -25.44 4.25
N SER A 711 2.34 -26.61 4.49
CA SER A 711 2.74 -27.55 3.45
C SER A 711 2.58 -28.99 3.94
N ASN A 712 1.95 -29.86 3.15
CA ASN A 712 1.80 -31.29 3.45
C ASN A 712 1.19 -31.56 4.85
N GLY A 713 0.22 -30.74 5.27
CA GLY A 713 -0.42 -30.80 6.59
C GLY A 713 0.43 -30.29 7.75
N VAL A 714 1.63 -29.78 7.49
CA VAL A 714 2.47 -29.10 8.49
C VAL A 714 2.11 -27.62 8.52
N TYR A 715 1.47 -27.18 9.60
CA TYR A 715 1.04 -25.80 9.83
C TYR A 715 1.45 -25.34 11.23
N ASP A 716 2.33 -24.34 11.31
CA ASP A 716 2.85 -23.75 12.56
C ASP A 716 2.52 -22.26 12.69
N PHE A 717 1.59 -21.76 11.85
CA PHE A 717 1.08 -20.40 11.82
C PHE A 717 2.12 -19.31 11.47
N ILE A 718 3.33 -19.67 11.06
CA ILE A 718 4.40 -18.70 10.74
C ILE A 718 4.97 -18.97 9.35
N CYS A 719 5.58 -17.93 8.77
CA CYS A 719 6.44 -18.09 7.62
C CYS A 719 7.75 -18.75 8.05
N SER A 720 7.77 -20.09 7.99
CA SER A 720 8.96 -20.90 8.28
C SER A 720 9.30 -21.78 7.07
N SER A 721 10.57 -22.21 7.01
CA SER A 721 11.03 -23.14 5.98
C SER A 721 10.32 -24.49 6.11
N LYS A 722 9.55 -24.88 5.10
CA LYS A 722 8.84 -26.15 5.02
C LYS A 722 9.12 -26.85 3.69
N ASN A 723 9.19 -28.17 3.71
CA ASN A 723 9.33 -28.95 2.49
C ASN A 723 8.04 -28.91 1.66
N VAL A 724 8.16 -28.57 0.39
CA VAL A 724 7.07 -28.58 -0.60
C VAL A 724 7.31 -29.76 -1.53
N SER A 725 6.58 -30.87 -1.35
CA SER A 725 6.67 -32.03 -2.24
C SER A 725 5.61 -32.03 -3.34
N ASP A 726 4.56 -31.24 -3.16
CA ASP A 726 3.37 -31.18 -4.00
C ASP A 726 2.76 -29.79 -3.84
N LEU A 727 2.85 -28.96 -4.87
CA LEU A 727 2.36 -27.58 -4.82
C LEU A 727 0.83 -27.50 -4.64
N GLY A 728 0.09 -28.57 -4.98
CA GLY A 728 -1.36 -28.65 -4.75
C GLY A 728 -1.76 -28.78 -3.28
N LYS A 729 -0.81 -29.05 -2.37
CA LYS A 729 -1.00 -29.24 -0.92
C LYS A 729 -0.38 -28.13 -0.08
N VAL A 730 -0.25 -26.95 -0.66
CA VAL A 730 0.45 -25.81 -0.07
C VAL A 730 -0.48 -24.61 0.00
N ARG A 731 -0.51 -23.92 1.15
CA ARG A 731 -1.23 -22.66 1.33
C ARG A 731 -0.64 -21.78 2.44
N GLY A 732 -1.14 -20.56 2.59
CA GLY A 732 -0.63 -19.56 3.51
C GLY A 732 0.60 -18.86 2.93
N LEU A 733 0.36 -17.96 1.99
CA LEU A 733 1.41 -17.31 1.20
C LEU A 733 2.28 -16.39 2.08
N CYS A 734 3.60 -16.51 1.94
CA CYS A 734 4.57 -15.68 2.65
C CYS A 734 5.05 -14.50 1.78
N PRO A 735 5.55 -13.41 2.39
CA PRO A 735 5.79 -13.22 3.84
C PRO A 735 4.57 -12.75 4.65
N GLU A 736 3.48 -12.35 3.99
CA GLU A 736 2.41 -11.59 4.65
C GLU A 736 1.29 -12.44 5.25
N GLU A 737 0.91 -13.53 4.57
CA GLU A 737 -0.36 -14.21 4.77
C GLU A 737 -0.22 -15.71 5.16
N PRO A 738 0.70 -16.11 6.06
CA PRO A 738 0.92 -17.53 6.40
C PRO A 738 -0.30 -18.20 7.04
N THR A 739 -1.23 -17.42 7.58
CA THR A 739 -2.43 -17.93 8.27
C THR A 739 -3.73 -17.73 7.50
N LYS A 740 -3.72 -16.95 6.41
CA LYS A 740 -4.92 -16.61 5.64
C LYS A 740 -5.19 -17.57 4.48
N GLN A 741 -4.61 -18.76 4.50
CA GLN A 741 -5.02 -19.90 3.65
C GLN A 741 -4.98 -19.65 2.12
N GLY A 742 -4.22 -18.66 1.64
CA GLY A 742 -4.02 -18.44 0.21
C GLY A 742 -3.21 -19.57 -0.42
N SER A 743 -3.63 -20.06 -1.57
CA SER A 743 -3.06 -21.20 -2.30
C SER A 743 -2.48 -20.79 -3.66
N TYR A 744 -2.00 -21.78 -4.41
CA TYR A 744 -1.57 -21.62 -5.80
C TYR A 744 -2.65 -22.04 -6.81
N TYR A 745 -3.91 -22.22 -6.36
CA TYR A 745 -5.00 -22.67 -7.23
C TYR A 745 -5.42 -21.63 -8.26
N SER A 746 -5.10 -20.35 -8.05
CA SER A 746 -5.27 -19.31 -9.08
C SER A 746 -4.45 -19.60 -10.34
N ALA A 747 -3.21 -20.10 -10.17
CA ALA A 747 -2.36 -20.54 -11.28
C ALA A 747 -2.90 -21.82 -11.93
N ALA A 748 -3.36 -22.79 -11.13
CA ALA A 748 -3.97 -24.03 -11.63
C ALA A 748 -5.21 -23.76 -12.50
N LEU A 749 -6.09 -22.86 -12.06
CA LEU A 749 -7.29 -22.47 -12.80
C LEU A 749 -6.97 -21.66 -14.05
N ALA A 750 -5.95 -20.81 -14.01
CA ALA A 750 -5.47 -20.13 -15.22
C ALA A 750 -4.91 -21.13 -16.25
N TYR A 751 -4.17 -22.14 -15.80
CA TYR A 751 -3.65 -23.20 -16.65
C TYR A 751 -4.78 -24.04 -17.26
N TYR A 752 -5.76 -24.47 -16.46
CA TYR A 752 -6.97 -25.14 -16.94
C TYR A 752 -7.74 -24.29 -17.96
N GLY A 753 -7.92 -23.00 -17.65
CA GLY A 753 -8.52 -22.01 -18.54
C GLY A 753 -7.87 -22.01 -19.92
N HIS A 754 -6.54 -22.08 -19.95
CA HIS A 754 -5.74 -21.99 -21.17
C HIS A 754 -5.66 -23.30 -21.96
N THR A 755 -5.83 -24.45 -21.32
CA THR A 755 -5.57 -25.77 -21.92
C THR A 755 -6.83 -26.59 -22.16
N GLU A 756 -7.70 -26.70 -21.16
CA GLU A 756 -8.82 -27.66 -21.15
C GLU A 756 -10.21 -27.01 -21.21
N PHE A 757 -10.32 -25.70 -21.01
CA PHE A 757 -11.61 -25.01 -20.86
C PHE A 757 -12.66 -25.30 -21.95
N LYS A 758 -12.26 -25.37 -23.22
CA LYS A 758 -13.17 -25.66 -24.34
C LYS A 758 -13.89 -27.02 -24.25
N ASN A 759 -13.40 -27.95 -23.42
CA ASN A 759 -14.03 -29.26 -23.22
C ASN A 759 -15.36 -29.16 -22.43
N ASN A 760 -15.66 -28.00 -21.85
CA ASN A 760 -16.94 -27.73 -21.18
C ASN A 760 -18.12 -27.53 -22.14
N PHE A 761 -17.86 -27.47 -23.44
CA PHE A 761 -18.86 -27.22 -24.47
C PHE A 761 -19.19 -28.51 -25.22
N ALA A 762 -20.45 -28.64 -25.65
CA ALA A 762 -20.90 -29.79 -26.43
C ALA A 762 -20.13 -29.97 -27.76
N ASP A 763 -19.65 -28.86 -28.34
CA ASP A 763 -18.77 -28.84 -29.51
C ASP A 763 -17.52 -27.99 -29.19
N PRO A 764 -16.41 -28.62 -28.75
CA PRO A 764 -15.16 -27.92 -28.43
C PRO A 764 -14.50 -27.20 -29.62
N THR A 765 -14.95 -27.44 -30.86
CA THR A 765 -14.45 -26.73 -32.05
C THR A 765 -15.10 -25.35 -32.22
N LYS A 766 -16.14 -25.07 -31.45
CA LYS A 766 -16.86 -23.79 -31.40
C LYS A 766 -16.74 -23.14 -30.02
N ALA A 767 -15.56 -23.26 -29.42
CA ALA A 767 -15.22 -22.60 -28.17
C ALA A 767 -13.73 -22.27 -28.16
N GLU A 768 -13.38 -21.17 -27.49
CA GLU A 768 -12.00 -20.74 -27.29
C GLU A 768 -11.59 -20.98 -25.84
N ASN A 769 -10.32 -21.31 -25.62
CA ASN A 769 -9.75 -21.36 -24.27
C ASN A 769 -9.59 -19.95 -23.70
N VAL A 770 -9.59 -19.84 -22.38
CA VAL A 770 -9.51 -18.57 -21.64
C VAL A 770 -8.05 -18.19 -21.43
N THR A 771 -7.72 -16.94 -21.71
CA THR A 771 -6.39 -16.38 -21.39
C THR A 771 -6.48 -15.51 -20.13
N THR A 772 -5.60 -15.75 -19.16
CA THR A 772 -5.55 -14.98 -17.91
C THR A 772 -4.37 -14.03 -17.91
N TYR A 773 -4.63 -12.77 -17.58
CA TYR A 773 -3.65 -11.73 -17.32
C TYR A 773 -3.76 -11.31 -15.85
N SER A 774 -2.64 -10.99 -15.21
CA SER A 774 -2.61 -10.50 -13.83
C SER A 774 -1.94 -9.14 -13.77
N VAL A 775 -2.58 -8.20 -13.09
CA VAL A 775 -2.02 -6.92 -12.64
C VAL A 775 -1.88 -7.03 -11.13
N ALA A 776 -0.67 -7.37 -10.71
CA ALA A 776 -0.30 -7.48 -9.30
C ALA A 776 -0.08 -6.08 -8.70
N LEU A 777 -0.80 -5.77 -7.63
CA LEU A 777 -0.51 -4.60 -6.80
C LEU A 777 0.69 -4.92 -5.91
N SER A 778 1.66 -4.01 -5.84
CA SER A 778 2.85 -4.20 -5.01
C SER A 778 2.48 -4.44 -3.55
N SER A 779 3.23 -5.30 -2.87
CA SER A 779 3.11 -5.46 -1.43
C SER A 779 3.31 -4.11 -0.72
N PRO A 780 2.47 -3.76 0.27
CA PRO A 780 2.73 -2.60 1.12
C PRO A 780 3.80 -2.89 2.20
N VAL A 781 4.29 -4.12 2.31
CA VAL A 781 5.24 -4.52 3.37
C VAL A 781 6.67 -4.19 2.94
N PRO A 782 7.43 -3.44 3.75
CA PRO A 782 8.81 -3.14 3.44
C PRO A 782 9.70 -4.38 3.49
N GLU A 783 10.60 -4.51 2.52
CA GLU A 783 11.67 -5.51 2.52
C GLU A 783 13.03 -4.81 2.60
N ILE A 784 13.89 -5.23 3.52
CA ILE A 784 15.28 -4.76 3.58
C ILE A 784 16.17 -5.82 2.97
N LYS A 785 16.76 -5.54 1.81
CA LYS A 785 17.66 -6.45 1.09
C LYS A 785 19.11 -6.03 1.31
N ILE A 786 19.88 -6.92 1.91
CA ILE A 786 21.29 -6.70 2.26
C ILE A 786 22.14 -7.67 1.46
N GLN A 787 23.06 -7.15 0.64
CA GLN A 787 24.01 -8.01 -0.08
C GLN A 787 25.12 -8.47 0.87
N VAL A 788 25.28 -9.79 1.00
CA VAL A 788 26.29 -10.45 1.82
C VAL A 788 27.09 -11.41 0.94
N GLY A 789 28.19 -10.93 0.37
CA GLY A 789 28.97 -11.67 -0.63
C GLY A 789 28.16 -11.88 -1.92
N GLU A 790 28.01 -13.12 -2.36
CA GLU A 790 27.19 -13.49 -3.53
C GLU A 790 25.71 -13.73 -3.19
N HIS A 791 25.34 -13.64 -1.91
CA HIS A 791 23.98 -13.88 -1.43
C HIS A 791 23.28 -12.58 -1.04
N THR A 792 21.96 -12.57 -1.17
CA THR A 792 21.11 -11.49 -0.64
C THR A 792 20.39 -11.99 0.59
N VAL A 793 20.54 -11.27 1.70
CA VAL A 793 19.76 -11.47 2.93
C VAL A 793 18.57 -10.51 2.88
N THR A 794 17.36 -11.05 2.89
CA THR A 794 16.12 -10.25 2.96
C THR A 794 15.58 -10.29 4.38
N LEU A 795 15.42 -9.12 4.99
CA LEU A 795 14.72 -8.94 6.26
C LEU A 795 13.31 -8.42 5.95
N VAL A 796 12.31 -9.12 6.45
CA VAL A 796 10.91 -8.70 6.35
C VAL A 796 10.39 -8.50 7.78
N PRO A 797 9.90 -7.31 8.14
CA PRO A 797 9.29 -7.09 9.44
C PRO A 797 8.05 -7.97 9.59
N VAL A 798 7.94 -8.67 10.71
CA VAL A 798 6.77 -9.47 11.04
C VAL A 798 6.21 -9.01 12.38
N GLY A 799 4.95 -8.60 12.40
CA GLY A 799 4.19 -8.36 13.61
C GLY A 799 3.22 -9.50 13.86
N LYS A 800 3.27 -10.13 15.05
CA LYS A 800 2.30 -11.16 15.43
C LYS A 800 1.98 -11.11 16.92
N SER A 801 0.68 -11.18 17.23
CA SER A 801 0.25 -11.38 18.61
C SER A 801 0.59 -12.81 19.05
N VAL A 802 1.43 -12.94 20.08
CA VAL A 802 1.90 -14.23 20.63
C VAL A 802 1.06 -14.73 21.81
N SER A 803 0.09 -13.94 22.29
CA SER A 803 -0.84 -14.30 23.37
C SER A 803 -2.20 -14.74 22.81
N GLY A 804 -2.38 -16.05 22.61
CA GLY A 804 -3.63 -16.65 22.12
C GLY A 804 -3.74 -18.15 22.39
N CYS A 805 -4.95 -18.70 22.38
CA CYS A 805 -5.27 -20.07 22.84
C CYS A 805 -4.99 -21.20 21.83
N LEU A 806 -4.36 -20.92 20.68
CA LEU A 806 -3.94 -21.92 19.69
C LEU A 806 -2.48 -22.39 19.88
N ASN A 807 -1.94 -22.31 21.11
CA ASN A 807 -0.53 -22.60 21.40
C ASN A 807 0.47 -21.77 20.56
N VAL A 808 0.07 -20.59 20.07
CA VAL A 808 0.91 -19.72 19.23
C VAL A 808 2.23 -19.38 19.93
N TYR A 809 2.19 -19.14 21.24
CA TYR A 809 3.39 -18.96 22.07
C TYR A 809 4.36 -20.15 21.96
N ASN A 810 3.87 -21.38 22.08
CA ASN A 810 4.67 -22.60 22.02
C ASN A 810 5.18 -22.90 20.60
N TYR A 811 4.43 -22.53 19.56
CA TYR A 811 4.82 -22.76 18.16
C TYR A 811 5.70 -21.65 17.58
N CYS A 812 5.65 -20.44 18.13
CA CYS A 812 6.33 -19.25 17.60
C CYS A 812 7.43 -18.74 18.56
N ALA A 813 7.07 -18.30 19.77
CA ALA A 813 8.00 -17.61 20.69
C ALA A 813 9.09 -18.51 21.27
N GLN A 814 8.92 -19.83 21.26
CA GLN A 814 9.98 -20.77 21.64
C GLN A 814 10.92 -21.14 20.47
N LYS A 815 10.57 -20.78 19.23
CA LYS A 815 11.33 -21.13 18.02
C LYS A 815 12.06 -19.96 17.39
N CYS A 816 11.62 -18.73 17.65
CA CYS A 816 12.39 -17.50 17.43
C CYS A 816 13.37 -17.31 18.58
#